data_AF-A0A8T4IN71-F1
#
_entry.id   AF-A0A8T4IN71-F1
#
_cell.length_a   1.000
_cell.length_b   1.000
_cell.length_c   1.000
_cell.angle_alpha   90.00
_cell.angle_beta   90.00
_cell.angle_gamma   90.00
#
_symmetry.space_group_name_H-M   'P 1'
#
loop_
_entity.id
_entity.type
_entity.pdbx_description
1 polymer ?
#
loop_
_entity_poly.entity_id
_entity_poly.type
_entity_poly.pdbx_seq_one_letter_code
_entity_poly.pdbx_strand_id
1 'polypeptide(L)'
;ARTVRPPPEGLPLVASGRTVRAMAEAASAMADRLAEAGPTEFYDLAYTSCRRRGLHEHRAAVLARSPEEAARGFAALAGQGGGEAGAGAAADTDGAEAPAAVPTAVAEAADGGQVAFVFSGNGSQWAGMGADLLREDPSFRAAVEEADAELAPRLGWSVTEYLRLPADEWRLAATEVAQPLLFAVQVGIVAALRERGVAPAMVLGHSVGEVAAARTAGVLTLAQAAQVIVERSRAQAATAGLGRMAAVGLSAEKAAEEIASCGEALEIAGVNSPQDVTVAGTAEALAALGARLTERGVFFRDLGLDYAFHSRAMDGQREPLVAALKDLQPVDGDIALYSTVTGCQLPGGGLDAEYWWHNVRRPVRFASALEGVVEEGGDIFVEIGPHPVLRTYLRRTVTARPGRKQTAIATLYRREDGRRTLSAVPAALIAAGSAGTDWNRYFPRPGQVTGLPAYPWQRERHWNSGPDVWSRHGALTHPLLGSRIGATHPVWEGTVEPGLVPWLTDHRVLGSVVMPAAGFVEMALAAGRQTLGAPAEVEHLDIQSALVVPWSDAPGTSVHTTLLPDSGVLTVASTTTGSTEPRPHVQARVRTLLRPRPTALDLAALAARCPRQVTAEEHYNACTAAGLAFGPAFQVLTALDIGDGEVLARYRHDTPGQPYTVHPALLDGALQPGAVLLGDLAAGQTAFLPSSVGAVRVWDEPAPTGAIHVRERGRTDHEVCWDITLTDDDGRVTAQIDSCRVRRVAATGRTPVSVHHTELRAAPHLDRPAAPSPLPSPRRIGEAAAARIDRLRAELPDHCGKAMRMPHEVFVRRTATAIAALLPDPTAPFALEDLVAAGALEKHTRLLALLLPEMEKLGLAGTDAPGRWRLTSAATVGHRPLSGLAAAAPGWSAAISLLARQSAHFEALLRGAADPDELLADSHTAQAVEHFYDLLPHTRF
;
A
#
# COMPACT_ATOMS: atom_id res chain seq x y z
N ALA A 1 -18.77 -28.18 -6.30
CA ALA A 1 -17.47 -27.59 -6.71
C ALA A 1 -16.42 -28.68 -6.58
N ARG A 2 -15.75 -29.08 -7.68
CA ARG A 2 -14.73 -30.14 -7.64
C ARG A 2 -13.54 -29.64 -6.80
N THR A 3 -13.23 -30.33 -5.71
CA THR A 3 -12.04 -30.09 -4.88
C THR A 3 -10.80 -30.41 -5.69
N VAL A 4 -10.22 -29.40 -6.36
CA VAL A 4 -8.88 -29.53 -6.95
C VAL A 4 -7.89 -29.58 -5.80
N ARG A 5 -7.25 -30.73 -5.60
CA ARG A 5 -6.17 -30.90 -4.62
C ARG A 5 -4.97 -30.05 -5.06
N PRO A 6 -4.25 -29.42 -4.13
CA PRO A 6 -2.99 -28.74 -4.46
C PRO A 6 -2.01 -29.74 -5.10
N PRO A 7 -1.05 -29.26 -5.91
CA PRO A 7 -0.05 -30.13 -6.52
C PRO A 7 0.69 -30.98 -5.47
N PRO A 8 1.10 -32.20 -5.82
CA PRO A 8 1.76 -33.12 -4.89
C PRO A 8 3.09 -32.58 -4.36
N GLU A 9 3.71 -31.62 -5.08
CA GLU A 9 4.94 -30.93 -4.67
C GLU A 9 4.73 -29.92 -3.53
N GLY A 10 3.49 -29.52 -3.23
CA GLY A 10 3.15 -28.51 -2.22
C GLY A 10 2.82 -27.13 -2.80
N LEU A 11 2.51 -26.19 -1.91
CA LEU A 11 2.23 -24.80 -2.23
C LEU A 11 3.54 -23.99 -2.25
N PRO A 12 3.69 -23.01 -3.16
CA PRO A 12 4.81 -22.11 -3.18
C PRO A 12 4.66 -21.04 -2.10
N LEU A 13 5.78 -20.70 -1.47
CA LEU A 13 5.94 -19.55 -0.60
C LEU A 13 7.17 -18.77 -1.06
N VAL A 14 7.08 -17.43 -1.01
CA VAL A 14 8.18 -16.56 -1.42
C VAL A 14 8.51 -15.52 -0.36
N ALA A 15 9.80 -15.39 -0.05
CA ALA A 15 10.38 -14.27 0.67
C ALA A 15 11.29 -13.49 -0.29
N SER A 16 11.29 -12.15 -0.24
CA SER A 16 12.12 -11.35 -1.15
C SER A 16 12.69 -10.10 -0.50
N GLY A 17 13.84 -9.66 -1.03
CA GLY A 17 14.61 -8.50 -0.57
C GLY A 17 15.26 -7.74 -1.73
N ARG A 18 15.54 -6.44 -1.54
CA ARG A 18 16.37 -5.62 -2.47
C ARG A 18 17.86 -5.89 -2.34
N THR A 19 18.26 -6.66 -1.33
CA THR A 19 19.62 -7.14 -1.19
C THR A 19 19.57 -8.60 -0.77
N VAL A 20 20.63 -9.36 -1.04
CA VAL A 20 20.80 -10.73 -0.57
C VAL A 20 20.60 -10.81 0.95
N ARG A 21 21.13 -9.84 1.70
CA ARG A 21 20.94 -9.73 3.16
C ARG A 21 19.48 -9.52 3.54
N ALA A 22 18.78 -8.58 2.90
CA ALA A 22 17.36 -8.34 3.17
C ALA A 22 16.50 -9.57 2.84
N MET A 23 16.85 -10.31 1.78
CA MET A 23 16.18 -11.56 1.43
C MET A 23 16.40 -12.65 2.49
N ALA A 24 17.63 -12.80 3.00
CA ALA A 24 17.95 -13.76 4.06
C ALA A 24 17.22 -13.44 5.37
N GLU A 25 17.19 -12.16 5.78
CA GLU A 25 16.43 -11.71 6.96
C GLU A 25 14.92 -11.91 6.76
N ALA A 26 14.40 -11.71 5.53
CA ALA A 26 13.00 -11.95 5.20
C ALA A 26 12.66 -13.44 5.24
N ALA A 27 13.56 -14.31 4.77
CA ALA A 27 13.42 -15.75 4.85
C ALA A 27 13.43 -16.22 6.31
N SER A 28 14.33 -15.70 7.15
CA SER A 28 14.34 -16.00 8.59
C SER A 28 13.02 -15.62 9.27
N ALA A 29 12.55 -14.39 9.06
CA ALA A 29 11.28 -13.94 9.65
C ALA A 29 10.07 -14.73 9.13
N MET A 30 10.12 -15.17 7.86
CA MET A 30 9.10 -16.04 7.29
C MET A 30 9.11 -17.43 7.93
N ALA A 31 10.31 -17.98 8.20
CA ALA A 31 10.45 -19.26 8.91
C ALA A 31 9.82 -19.19 10.31
N ASP A 32 10.09 -18.13 11.06
CA ASP A 32 9.50 -17.91 12.39
C ASP A 32 7.97 -17.82 12.34
N ARG A 33 7.42 -17.03 11.40
CA ARG A 33 5.97 -16.92 11.22
C ARG A 33 5.31 -18.25 10.85
N LEU A 34 5.97 -19.08 10.06
CA LEU A 34 5.45 -20.37 9.62
C LEU A 34 5.55 -21.44 10.71
N ALA A 35 6.57 -21.37 11.58
CA ALA A 35 6.69 -22.27 12.73
C ALA A 35 5.53 -22.12 13.73
N GLU A 36 4.94 -20.92 13.80
CA GLU A 36 3.78 -20.62 14.65
C GLU A 36 2.43 -20.84 13.93
N ALA A 37 2.42 -21.11 12.63
CA ALA A 37 1.20 -21.16 11.83
C ALA A 37 0.45 -22.49 11.96
N GLY A 38 -0.88 -22.42 12.09
CA GLY A 38 -1.73 -23.60 12.06
C GLY A 38 -1.94 -24.15 10.63
N PRO A 39 -2.28 -25.44 10.45
CA PRO A 39 -2.52 -26.04 9.12
C PRO A 39 -3.60 -25.33 8.29
N THR A 40 -4.59 -24.71 8.95
CA THR A 40 -5.67 -23.96 8.28
C THR A 40 -5.22 -22.62 7.72
N GLU A 41 -4.15 -22.02 8.25
CA GLU A 41 -3.62 -20.73 7.79
C GLU A 41 -2.65 -20.88 6.61
N PHE A 42 -2.08 -22.07 6.42
CA PHE A 42 -0.99 -22.33 5.47
C PHE A 42 -1.31 -21.86 4.04
N TYR A 43 -2.52 -22.16 3.58
CA TYR A 43 -2.98 -21.79 2.23
C TYR A 43 -2.98 -20.27 2.03
N ASP A 44 -3.49 -19.54 3.03
CA ASP A 44 -3.64 -18.09 2.96
C ASP A 44 -2.29 -17.38 3.13
N LEU A 45 -1.37 -17.93 3.94
CA LEU A 45 0.02 -17.48 4.04
C LEU A 45 0.78 -17.67 2.71
N ALA A 46 0.70 -18.86 2.11
CA ALA A 46 1.30 -19.16 0.82
C ALA A 46 0.73 -18.25 -0.28
N TYR A 47 -0.60 -18.16 -0.37
CA TYR A 47 -1.30 -17.29 -1.31
C TYR A 47 -0.88 -15.83 -1.16
N THR A 48 -0.84 -15.31 0.06
CA THR A 48 -0.46 -13.92 0.32
C THR A 48 0.99 -13.67 -0.08
N SER A 49 1.92 -14.59 0.23
CA SER A 49 3.34 -14.44 -0.06
C SER A 49 3.64 -14.37 -1.56
N CYS A 50 2.87 -15.09 -2.37
CA CYS A 50 3.05 -15.15 -3.82
C CYS A 50 2.21 -14.11 -4.59
N ARG A 51 0.95 -13.89 -4.19
CA ARG A 51 -0.04 -13.13 -5.00
C ARG A 51 -0.34 -11.73 -4.48
N ARG A 52 -0.03 -11.45 -3.20
CA ARG A 52 -0.48 -10.22 -2.51
C ARG A 52 0.68 -9.40 -1.95
N ARG A 53 1.92 -9.86 -2.13
CA ARG A 53 3.13 -9.17 -1.70
C ARG A 53 3.99 -8.78 -2.89
N GLY A 54 4.63 -7.61 -2.81
CA GLY A 54 5.63 -7.20 -3.80
C GLY A 54 6.82 -8.16 -3.79
N LEU A 55 7.25 -8.59 -4.96
CA LEU A 55 8.40 -9.47 -5.14
C LEU A 55 9.62 -8.66 -5.60
N HIS A 56 10.63 -8.54 -4.74
CA HIS A 56 11.89 -7.85 -5.04
C HIS A 56 12.86 -8.73 -5.84
N GLU A 57 14.02 -8.18 -6.21
CA GLU A 57 14.99 -8.85 -7.08
C GLU A 57 15.60 -10.11 -6.46
N HIS A 58 15.99 -10.11 -5.18
CA HIS A 58 16.48 -11.32 -4.54
C HIS A 58 15.32 -12.08 -3.92
N ARG A 59 15.13 -13.35 -4.32
CA ARG A 59 13.99 -14.17 -3.89
C ARG A 59 14.45 -15.50 -3.33
N ALA A 60 13.82 -15.91 -2.24
CA ALA A 60 13.83 -17.26 -1.70
C ALA A 60 12.45 -17.89 -1.96
N ALA A 61 12.42 -19.06 -2.58
CA ALA A 61 11.21 -19.81 -2.85
C ALA A 61 11.27 -21.19 -2.19
N VAL A 62 10.15 -21.60 -1.62
CA VAL A 62 9.97 -22.91 -0.97
C VAL A 62 8.67 -23.52 -1.48
N LEU A 63 8.68 -24.80 -1.89
CA LEU A 63 7.47 -25.59 -2.12
C LEU A 63 7.24 -26.51 -0.92
N ALA A 64 6.13 -26.34 -0.23
CA ALA A 64 5.87 -27.08 1.00
C ALA A 64 4.42 -27.52 1.11
N ARG A 65 4.18 -28.65 1.78
CA ARG A 65 2.83 -29.20 1.98
C ARG A 65 2.24 -28.81 3.34
N SER A 66 3.08 -28.31 4.24
CA SER A 66 2.67 -27.84 5.56
C SER A 66 3.49 -26.62 6.01
N PRO A 67 3.01 -25.86 7.01
CA PRO A 67 3.78 -24.78 7.61
C PRO A 67 5.14 -25.23 8.15
N GLU A 68 5.23 -26.43 8.73
CA GLU A 68 6.46 -26.94 9.34
C GLU A 68 7.50 -27.30 8.27
N GLU A 69 7.08 -27.87 7.14
CA GLU A 69 7.96 -28.05 5.97
C GLU A 69 8.44 -26.70 5.44
N ALA A 70 7.54 -25.72 5.33
CA ALA A 70 7.86 -24.40 4.83
C ALA A 70 8.85 -23.65 5.74
N ALA A 71 8.65 -23.73 7.05
CA ALA A 71 9.52 -23.13 8.07
C ALA A 71 10.94 -23.72 7.98
N ARG A 72 11.08 -25.04 7.89
CA ARG A 72 12.38 -25.70 7.70
C ARG A 72 13.06 -25.27 6.39
N GLY A 73 12.29 -25.16 5.31
CA GLY A 73 12.78 -24.71 4.01
C GLY A 73 13.37 -23.30 4.08
N PHE A 74 12.62 -22.35 4.65
CA PHE A 74 13.10 -20.97 4.79
C PHE A 74 14.26 -20.81 5.78
N ALA A 75 14.27 -21.58 6.88
CA ALA A 75 15.38 -21.57 7.83
C ALA A 75 16.68 -22.05 7.18
N ALA A 76 16.62 -23.09 6.33
CA ALA A 76 17.77 -23.56 5.56
C ALA A 76 18.30 -22.49 4.60
N LEU A 77 17.40 -21.77 3.91
CA LEU A 77 17.79 -20.70 2.97
C LEU A 77 18.39 -19.48 3.69
N ALA A 78 17.89 -19.14 4.89
CA ALA A 78 18.41 -18.02 5.67
C ALA A 78 19.86 -18.24 6.14
N GLY A 79 20.21 -19.48 6.47
CA GLY A 79 21.56 -19.84 6.94
C GLY A 79 22.63 -19.93 5.85
N GLN A 80 22.26 -19.99 4.57
CA GLN A 80 23.20 -20.26 3.46
C GLN A 80 23.90 -19.02 2.89
N GLY A 81 23.68 -17.82 3.44
CA GLY A 81 24.53 -16.66 3.18
C GLY A 81 24.83 -16.39 1.70
N GLY A 82 23.82 -16.28 0.84
CA GLY A 82 23.93 -15.55 -0.43
C GLY A 82 24.86 -16.08 -1.53
N GLY A 83 25.59 -17.18 -1.32
CA GLY A 83 26.38 -17.81 -2.38
C GLY A 83 25.47 -18.34 -3.48
N GLU A 84 25.97 -18.37 -4.73
CA GLU A 84 25.27 -18.93 -5.90
C GLU A 84 24.89 -20.41 -5.69
N ALA A 85 23.80 -20.65 -4.97
CA ALA A 85 23.19 -21.96 -4.84
C ALA A 85 22.40 -22.22 -6.12
N GLY A 86 23.06 -22.85 -7.10
CA GLY A 86 22.31 -23.66 -8.06
C GLY A 86 21.45 -24.66 -7.29
N ALA A 87 20.21 -24.86 -7.73
CA ALA A 87 19.31 -25.86 -7.17
C ALA A 87 20.09 -27.17 -6.90
N GLY A 88 20.27 -27.54 -5.63
CA GLY A 88 20.86 -28.83 -5.24
C GLY A 88 22.14 -28.86 -4.40
N ALA A 89 22.81 -27.74 -4.08
CA ALA A 89 24.02 -27.79 -3.24
C ALA A 89 23.70 -27.93 -1.73
N ALA A 90 23.28 -29.11 -1.29
CA ALA A 90 23.42 -29.53 0.10
C ALA A 90 24.76 -30.28 0.23
N ALA A 91 25.61 -29.84 1.15
CA ALA A 91 26.91 -30.43 1.41
C ALA A 91 26.80 -31.92 1.82
N ASP A 92 27.78 -32.71 1.41
CA ASP A 92 28.07 -34.06 1.91
C ASP A 92 27.98 -34.09 3.44
N THR A 93 26.96 -34.79 3.96
CA THR A 93 26.96 -35.31 5.32
C THR A 93 26.66 -36.80 5.23
N ASP A 94 27.67 -37.60 5.53
CA ASP A 94 27.60 -39.07 5.58
C ASP A 94 26.43 -39.56 6.46
N GLY A 95 25.66 -40.50 5.91
CA GLY A 95 25.20 -41.66 6.68
C GLY A 95 23.93 -41.58 7.54
N ALA A 96 23.02 -40.63 7.35
CA ALA A 96 21.69 -40.68 7.95
C ALA A 96 20.59 -40.41 6.91
N GLU A 97 19.53 -41.24 6.87
CA GLU A 97 18.33 -40.98 6.06
C GLU A 97 17.74 -39.62 6.44
N ALA A 98 18.09 -38.60 5.67
CA ALA A 98 17.56 -37.26 5.85
C ALA A 98 16.06 -37.26 5.47
N PRO A 99 15.18 -36.63 6.26
CA PRO A 99 13.77 -36.48 5.89
C PRO A 99 13.68 -35.81 4.51
N ALA A 100 12.73 -36.27 3.67
CA ALA A 100 12.56 -35.83 2.28
C ALA A 100 12.74 -34.31 2.14
N ALA A 101 13.81 -33.91 1.45
CA ALA A 101 14.23 -32.51 1.36
C ALA A 101 13.12 -31.66 0.73
N VAL A 102 12.70 -30.60 1.44
CA VAL A 102 11.72 -29.63 0.95
C VAL A 102 12.31 -28.92 -0.27
N PRO A 103 11.62 -28.84 -1.43
CA PRO A 103 12.15 -28.13 -2.58
C PRO A 103 12.33 -26.64 -2.29
N THR A 104 13.57 -26.16 -2.40
CA THR A 104 13.95 -24.77 -2.12
C THR A 104 14.84 -24.20 -3.22
N ALA A 105 14.81 -22.88 -3.39
CA ALA A 105 15.73 -22.18 -4.26
C ALA A 105 15.91 -20.71 -3.84
N VAL A 106 17.08 -20.17 -4.16
CA VAL A 106 17.36 -18.73 -4.13
C VAL A 106 17.83 -18.28 -5.50
N ALA A 107 17.38 -17.12 -5.95
CA ALA A 107 17.84 -16.51 -7.17
C ALA A 107 17.69 -14.99 -7.12
N GLU A 108 18.47 -14.33 -7.95
CA GLU A 108 18.16 -12.97 -8.38
C GLU A 108 17.21 -13.07 -9.58
N ALA A 109 16.08 -12.38 -9.49
CA ALA A 109 15.04 -12.41 -10.51
C ALA A 109 15.57 -11.82 -11.82
N ALA A 110 15.27 -12.51 -12.92
CA ALA A 110 15.54 -12.01 -14.25
C ALA A 110 14.61 -10.83 -14.59
N ASP A 111 14.99 -10.04 -15.58
CA ASP A 111 14.30 -8.77 -15.88
C ASP A 111 12.90 -8.98 -16.49
N GLY A 112 12.78 -9.89 -17.46
CA GLY A 112 11.56 -10.21 -18.20
C GLY A 112 10.92 -11.55 -17.83
N GLY A 113 11.71 -12.49 -17.27
CA GLY A 113 11.24 -13.77 -16.76
C GLY A 113 10.83 -14.77 -17.85
N GLN A 114 11.36 -14.67 -19.06
CA GLN A 114 11.08 -15.57 -20.17
C GLN A 114 11.99 -16.80 -20.11
N VAL A 115 11.35 -17.97 -20.05
CA VAL A 115 12.04 -19.25 -19.87
C VAL A 115 12.44 -19.85 -21.22
N ALA A 116 13.74 -20.13 -21.39
CA ALA A 116 14.28 -20.87 -22.52
C ALA A 116 14.79 -22.24 -22.06
N PHE A 117 14.36 -23.31 -22.72
CA PHE A 117 14.93 -24.64 -22.51
C PHE A 117 16.16 -24.84 -23.39
N VAL A 118 17.29 -25.17 -22.77
CA VAL A 118 18.58 -25.39 -23.43
C VAL A 118 18.92 -26.87 -23.34
N PHE A 119 18.81 -27.60 -24.45
CA PHE A 119 19.03 -29.04 -24.46
C PHE A 119 20.53 -29.36 -24.56
N SER A 120 21.06 -30.07 -23.57
CA SER A 120 22.47 -30.45 -23.53
C SER A 120 22.85 -31.43 -24.64
N GLY A 121 24.08 -31.32 -25.12
CA GLY A 121 24.64 -32.21 -26.13
C GLY A 121 25.41 -33.41 -25.56
N ASN A 122 26.21 -34.04 -26.42
CA ASN A 122 27.16 -35.09 -26.03
C ASN A 122 28.13 -34.57 -24.95
N GLY A 123 28.44 -35.43 -23.98
CA GLY A 123 29.27 -35.12 -22.80
C GLY A 123 28.46 -34.87 -21.54
N SER A 124 27.13 -34.67 -21.64
CA SER A 124 26.23 -34.59 -20.49
C SER A 124 25.88 -35.97 -19.93
N GLN A 125 25.84 -37.00 -20.77
CA GLN A 125 25.50 -38.36 -20.38
C GLN A 125 26.50 -38.97 -19.37
N TRP A 126 25.98 -39.82 -18.50
CA TRP A 126 26.77 -40.60 -17.54
C TRP A 126 26.01 -41.88 -17.19
N ALA A 127 26.73 -42.93 -16.79
CA ALA A 127 26.14 -44.23 -16.57
C ALA A 127 25.24 -44.24 -15.32
N GLY A 128 23.98 -44.64 -15.49
CA GLY A 128 22.95 -44.57 -14.44
C GLY A 128 22.08 -43.31 -14.49
N MET A 129 22.27 -42.42 -15.46
CA MET A 129 21.41 -41.23 -15.61
C MET A 129 19.93 -41.61 -15.79
N GLY A 130 19.03 -40.96 -15.05
CA GLY A 130 17.58 -41.13 -15.19
C GLY A 130 17.02 -42.48 -14.73
N ALA A 131 17.85 -43.41 -14.25
CA ALA A 131 17.40 -44.73 -13.78
C ALA A 131 16.54 -44.63 -12.50
N ASP A 132 16.83 -43.65 -11.65
CA ASP A 132 16.05 -43.30 -10.48
C ASP A 132 14.70 -42.68 -10.82
N LEU A 133 14.67 -41.72 -11.76
CA LEU A 133 13.45 -41.12 -12.26
C LEU A 133 12.56 -42.14 -12.97
N LEU A 134 13.13 -43.08 -13.73
CA LEU A 134 12.37 -44.19 -14.34
C LEU A 134 11.63 -45.03 -13.30
N ARG A 135 12.21 -45.18 -12.11
CA ARG A 135 11.61 -45.94 -11.00
C ARG A 135 10.55 -45.12 -10.26
N GLU A 136 10.83 -43.84 -10.01
CA GLU A 136 10.12 -43.04 -8.99
C GLU A 136 9.23 -41.91 -9.53
N ASP A 137 9.44 -41.44 -10.76
CA ASP A 137 8.64 -40.38 -11.39
C ASP A 137 7.74 -40.95 -12.51
N PRO A 138 6.40 -41.01 -12.31
CA PRO A 138 5.50 -41.62 -13.28
C PRO A 138 5.48 -40.93 -14.65
N SER A 139 5.59 -39.60 -14.68
CA SER A 139 5.54 -38.82 -15.92
C SER A 139 6.82 -38.97 -16.73
N PHE A 140 7.97 -39.03 -16.04
CA PHE A 140 9.25 -39.37 -16.67
C PHE A 140 9.18 -40.78 -17.27
N ARG A 141 8.75 -41.78 -16.47
CA ARG A 141 8.67 -43.17 -16.91
C ARG A 141 7.78 -43.35 -18.14
N ALA A 142 6.57 -42.80 -18.10
CA ALA A 142 5.63 -42.91 -19.22
C ALA A 142 6.22 -42.32 -20.52
N ALA A 143 6.86 -41.15 -20.44
CA ALA A 143 7.46 -40.52 -21.60
C ALA A 143 8.69 -41.29 -22.14
N VAL A 144 9.47 -41.93 -21.27
CA VAL A 144 10.58 -42.81 -21.69
C VAL A 144 10.06 -44.08 -22.35
N GLU A 145 9.02 -44.70 -21.78
CA GLU A 145 8.37 -45.89 -22.36
C GLU A 145 7.72 -45.60 -23.72
N GLU A 146 7.11 -44.41 -23.88
CA GLU A 146 6.60 -43.94 -25.17
C GLU A 146 7.74 -43.70 -26.18
N ALA A 147 8.84 -43.08 -25.76
CA ALA A 147 10.00 -42.89 -26.63
C ALA A 147 10.62 -44.25 -27.04
N ASP A 148 10.68 -45.19 -26.10
CA ASP A 148 11.19 -46.54 -26.34
C ASP A 148 10.33 -47.31 -27.36
N ALA A 149 9.00 -47.16 -27.33
CA ALA A 149 8.12 -47.79 -28.31
C ALA A 149 8.44 -47.37 -29.76
N GLU A 150 8.91 -46.14 -29.96
CA GLU A 150 9.33 -45.61 -31.27
C GLU A 150 10.81 -45.94 -31.61
N LEU A 151 11.66 -46.02 -30.59
CA LEU A 151 13.10 -46.25 -30.72
C LEU A 151 13.45 -47.73 -30.89
N ALA A 152 12.88 -48.62 -30.06
CA ALA A 152 13.25 -50.03 -29.98
C ALA A 152 13.13 -50.78 -31.32
N PRO A 153 12.07 -50.59 -32.14
CA PRO A 153 11.99 -51.24 -33.46
C PRO A 153 13.12 -50.83 -34.40
N ARG A 154 13.66 -49.62 -34.23
CA ARG A 154 14.74 -49.07 -35.05
C ARG A 154 16.10 -49.47 -34.50
N LEU A 155 16.28 -49.45 -33.18
CA LEU A 155 17.53 -49.74 -32.48
C LEU A 155 17.85 -51.23 -32.41
N GLY A 156 16.83 -52.08 -32.34
CA GLY A 156 16.96 -53.51 -32.06
C GLY A 156 17.15 -53.85 -30.58
N TRP A 157 17.01 -52.86 -29.69
CA TRP A 157 17.09 -53.00 -28.23
C TRP A 157 16.21 -51.94 -27.56
N SER A 158 15.77 -52.19 -26.33
CA SER A 158 14.92 -51.27 -25.56
C SER A 158 15.76 -50.31 -24.71
N VAL A 159 15.51 -49.01 -24.88
CA VAL A 159 16.06 -47.93 -24.05
C VAL A 159 15.57 -48.05 -22.60
N THR A 160 14.30 -48.39 -22.40
CA THR A 160 13.73 -48.57 -21.06
C THR A 160 14.45 -49.68 -20.29
N GLU A 161 14.64 -50.84 -20.91
CA GLU A 161 15.37 -51.95 -20.29
C GLU A 161 16.86 -51.62 -20.15
N TYR A 162 17.45 -50.86 -21.09
CA TYR A 162 18.83 -50.41 -20.97
C TYR A 162 19.07 -49.50 -19.75
N LEU A 163 18.15 -48.58 -19.47
CA LEU A 163 18.22 -47.69 -18.31
C LEU A 163 18.12 -48.45 -16.97
N ARG A 164 17.63 -49.70 -16.98
CA ARG A 164 17.55 -50.57 -15.79
C ARG A 164 18.81 -51.39 -15.56
N LEU A 165 19.73 -51.44 -16.53
CA LEU A 165 20.98 -52.16 -16.38
C LEU A 165 21.88 -51.53 -15.30
N PRO A 166 22.70 -52.33 -14.60
CA PRO A 166 23.79 -51.82 -13.78
C PRO A 166 24.65 -50.80 -14.53
N ALA A 167 25.05 -49.73 -13.86
CA ALA A 167 25.73 -48.60 -14.51
C ALA A 167 27.06 -49.00 -15.19
N ASP A 168 27.77 -49.99 -14.66
CA ASP A 168 29.01 -50.52 -15.24
C ASP A 168 28.82 -51.27 -16.57
N GLU A 169 27.59 -51.67 -16.91
CA GLU A 169 27.26 -52.30 -18.19
C GLU A 169 26.95 -51.29 -19.31
N TRP A 170 26.90 -49.99 -19.00
CA TRP A 170 26.51 -48.97 -19.97
C TRP A 170 27.65 -48.60 -20.93
N ARG A 171 27.41 -48.78 -22.22
CA ARG A 171 28.37 -48.53 -23.32
C ARG A 171 28.29 -47.10 -23.85
N LEU A 172 28.48 -46.10 -22.97
CA LEU A 172 28.34 -44.68 -23.34
C LEU A 172 29.42 -44.14 -24.30
N ALA A 173 30.49 -44.90 -24.55
CA ALA A 173 31.46 -44.58 -25.60
C ALA A 173 30.93 -44.86 -27.02
N ALA A 174 29.94 -45.75 -27.16
CA ALA A 174 29.26 -46.03 -28.41
C ALA A 174 28.18 -44.97 -28.64
N THR A 175 28.32 -44.17 -29.70
CA THR A 175 27.46 -43.00 -29.92
C THR A 175 26.03 -43.39 -30.31
N GLU A 176 25.89 -44.51 -31.02
CA GLU A 176 24.64 -45.18 -31.37
C GLU A 176 23.87 -45.72 -30.14
N VAL A 177 24.52 -45.79 -28.98
CA VAL A 177 23.88 -46.09 -27.68
C VAL A 177 23.67 -44.81 -26.88
N ALA A 178 24.69 -43.97 -26.77
CA ALA A 178 24.66 -42.78 -25.93
C ALA A 178 23.61 -41.74 -26.38
N GLN A 179 23.46 -41.51 -27.68
CA GLN A 179 22.55 -40.48 -28.20
C GLN A 179 21.07 -40.84 -28.02
N PRO A 180 20.60 -42.06 -28.36
CA PRO A 180 19.22 -42.45 -28.05
C PRO A 180 18.88 -42.42 -26.56
N LEU A 181 19.82 -42.85 -25.69
CA LEU A 181 19.64 -42.76 -24.24
C LEU A 181 19.49 -41.31 -23.77
N LEU A 182 20.38 -40.42 -24.24
CA LEU A 182 20.32 -39.00 -23.91
C LEU A 182 18.99 -38.37 -24.36
N PHE A 183 18.56 -38.66 -25.58
CA PHE A 183 17.29 -38.19 -26.12
C PHE A 183 16.10 -38.66 -25.27
N ALA A 184 16.01 -39.95 -24.96
CA ALA A 184 14.94 -40.50 -24.14
C ALA A 184 14.89 -39.86 -22.74
N VAL A 185 16.06 -39.68 -22.10
CA VAL A 185 16.16 -38.99 -20.81
C VAL A 185 15.72 -37.53 -20.91
N GLN A 186 16.11 -36.79 -21.95
CA GLN A 186 15.68 -35.41 -22.16
C GLN A 186 14.16 -35.31 -22.38
N VAL A 187 13.56 -36.22 -23.15
CA VAL A 187 12.11 -36.33 -23.34
C VAL A 187 11.41 -36.60 -22.00
N GLY A 188 11.94 -37.52 -21.19
CA GLY A 188 11.43 -37.81 -19.86
C GLY A 188 11.49 -36.60 -18.92
N ILE A 189 12.60 -35.86 -18.92
CA ILE A 189 12.76 -34.62 -18.12
C ILE A 189 11.70 -33.61 -18.52
N VAL A 190 11.51 -33.35 -19.82
CA VAL A 190 10.52 -32.39 -20.32
C VAL A 190 9.11 -32.78 -19.90
N ALA A 191 8.74 -34.06 -19.99
CA ALA A 191 7.44 -34.55 -19.56
C ALA A 191 7.20 -34.35 -18.05
N ALA A 192 8.21 -34.66 -17.23
CA ALA A 192 8.14 -34.48 -15.79
C ALA A 192 8.11 -32.99 -15.36
N LEU A 193 8.79 -32.10 -16.10
CA LEU A 193 8.69 -30.65 -15.92
C LEU A 193 7.31 -30.11 -16.33
N ARG A 194 6.77 -30.56 -17.46
CA ARG A 194 5.43 -30.20 -17.91
C ARG A 194 4.37 -30.57 -16.89
N GLU A 195 4.46 -31.77 -16.30
CA GLU A 195 3.54 -32.21 -15.24
C GLU A 195 3.59 -31.26 -14.02
N ARG A 196 4.75 -30.67 -13.75
CA ARG A 196 4.96 -29.69 -12.67
C ARG A 196 4.57 -28.26 -13.06
N GLY A 197 3.97 -28.06 -14.23
CA GLY A 197 3.55 -26.74 -14.75
C GLY A 197 4.68 -25.90 -15.30
N VAL A 198 5.82 -26.51 -15.66
CA VAL A 198 6.97 -25.82 -16.24
C VAL A 198 6.95 -25.98 -17.76
N ALA A 199 6.93 -24.87 -18.48
CA ALA A 199 6.99 -24.82 -19.93
C ALA A 199 7.94 -23.72 -20.42
N PRO A 200 8.64 -23.94 -21.56
CA PRO A 200 9.47 -22.91 -22.18
C PRO A 200 8.66 -21.99 -23.10
N ALA A 201 9.12 -20.75 -23.25
CA ALA A 201 8.74 -19.86 -24.35
C ALA A 201 9.62 -20.06 -25.59
N MET A 202 10.84 -20.57 -25.40
CA MET A 202 11.84 -20.78 -26.45
C MET A 202 12.64 -22.06 -26.18
N VAL A 203 13.12 -22.70 -27.23
CA VAL A 203 14.03 -23.84 -27.13
C VAL A 203 15.25 -23.68 -28.02
N LEU A 204 16.37 -24.21 -27.57
CA LEU A 204 17.58 -24.43 -28.38
C LEU A 204 18.28 -25.69 -27.89
N GLY A 205 19.01 -26.37 -28.77
CA GLY A 205 19.76 -27.57 -28.39
C GLY A 205 21.19 -27.55 -28.91
N HIS A 206 22.13 -28.02 -28.09
CA HIS A 206 23.52 -28.15 -28.49
C HIS A 206 23.74 -29.47 -29.21
N SER A 207 24.02 -29.42 -30.52
CA SER A 207 24.29 -30.63 -31.33
C SER A 207 23.13 -31.64 -31.23
N VAL A 208 23.32 -32.76 -30.53
CA VAL A 208 22.31 -33.82 -30.35
C VAL A 208 21.11 -33.38 -29.54
N GLY A 209 21.27 -32.43 -28.62
CA GLY A 209 20.17 -31.87 -27.86
C GLY A 209 19.11 -31.20 -28.75
N GLU A 210 19.47 -30.82 -29.98
CA GLU A 210 18.56 -30.16 -30.91
C GLU A 210 17.41 -31.07 -31.38
N VAL A 211 17.60 -32.39 -31.36
CA VAL A 211 16.51 -33.35 -31.66
C VAL A 211 15.41 -33.29 -30.59
N ALA A 212 15.81 -33.27 -29.31
CA ALA A 212 14.88 -33.13 -28.20
C ALA A 212 14.26 -31.72 -28.14
N ALA A 213 15.01 -30.68 -28.53
CA ALA A 213 14.49 -29.32 -28.69
C ALA A 213 13.39 -29.26 -29.78
N ALA A 214 13.64 -29.82 -30.96
CA ALA A 214 12.68 -29.88 -32.07
C ALA A 214 11.41 -30.66 -31.69
N ARG A 215 11.55 -31.77 -30.96
CA ARG A 215 10.41 -32.49 -30.40
C ARG A 215 9.62 -31.65 -29.40
N THR A 216 10.32 -30.97 -28.49
CA THR A 216 9.70 -30.15 -27.44
C THR A 216 8.95 -28.96 -28.04
N ALA A 217 9.48 -28.36 -29.11
CA ALA A 217 8.84 -27.28 -29.83
C ALA A 217 7.59 -27.70 -30.63
N GLY A 218 7.36 -29.01 -30.78
CA GLY A 218 6.28 -29.53 -31.62
C GLY A 218 6.63 -29.59 -33.12
N VAL A 219 7.87 -29.28 -33.49
CA VAL A 219 8.33 -29.32 -34.88
C VAL A 219 8.42 -30.75 -35.41
N LEU A 220 8.85 -31.69 -34.56
CA LEU A 220 8.88 -33.11 -34.87
C LEU A 220 7.89 -33.90 -34.00
N THR A 221 7.22 -34.87 -34.61
CA THR A 221 6.51 -35.92 -33.85
C THR A 221 7.52 -36.81 -33.11
N LEU A 222 7.06 -37.58 -32.12
CA LEU A 222 7.95 -38.50 -31.39
C LEU A 222 8.60 -39.54 -32.33
N ALA A 223 7.80 -40.11 -33.24
CA ALA A 223 8.27 -41.05 -34.24
C ALA A 223 9.34 -40.44 -35.19
N GLN A 224 9.15 -39.18 -35.61
CA GLN A 224 10.13 -38.47 -36.44
C GLN A 224 11.40 -38.15 -35.67
N ALA A 225 11.30 -37.67 -34.42
CA ALA A 225 12.46 -37.42 -33.58
C ALA A 225 13.24 -38.71 -33.27
N ALA A 226 12.53 -39.83 -33.03
CA ALA A 226 13.11 -41.16 -32.89
C ALA A 226 13.82 -41.63 -34.16
N GLN A 227 13.25 -41.38 -35.34
CA GLN A 227 13.92 -41.64 -36.61
C GLN A 227 15.21 -40.80 -36.75
N VAL A 228 15.13 -39.49 -36.50
CA VAL A 228 16.29 -38.59 -36.57
C VAL A 228 17.40 -39.05 -35.64
N ILE A 229 17.13 -39.30 -34.35
CA ILE A 229 18.17 -39.65 -33.38
C ILE A 229 18.85 -40.99 -33.71
N VAL A 230 18.10 -41.97 -34.21
CA VAL A 230 18.65 -43.28 -34.58
C VAL A 230 19.53 -43.15 -35.82
N GLU A 231 19.04 -42.56 -36.90
CA GLU A 231 19.79 -42.48 -38.16
C GLU A 231 21.01 -41.57 -38.04
N ARG A 232 20.87 -40.44 -37.33
CA ARG A 232 21.99 -39.58 -36.94
C ARG A 232 23.07 -40.34 -36.17
N SER A 233 22.67 -41.07 -35.13
CA SER A 233 23.64 -41.73 -34.25
C SER A 233 24.39 -42.85 -34.98
N ARG A 234 23.74 -43.57 -35.90
CA ARG A 234 24.37 -44.53 -36.81
C ARG A 234 25.35 -43.90 -37.78
N ALA A 235 24.94 -42.80 -38.42
CA ALA A 235 25.81 -42.03 -39.32
C ALA A 235 27.08 -41.56 -38.57
N GLN A 236 26.93 -41.07 -37.34
CA GLN A 236 28.05 -40.66 -36.49
C GLN A 236 28.89 -41.83 -35.97
N ALA A 237 28.28 -42.99 -35.71
CA ALA A 237 29.01 -44.20 -35.31
C ALA A 237 29.93 -44.72 -36.42
N ALA A 238 29.52 -44.60 -37.67
CA ALA A 238 30.30 -45.02 -38.84
C ALA A 238 31.60 -44.21 -39.04
N THR A 239 31.80 -43.11 -38.30
CA THR A 239 33.02 -42.29 -38.36
C THR A 239 33.97 -42.54 -37.18
N ALA A 240 33.76 -43.59 -36.39
CA ALA A 240 34.66 -43.98 -35.30
C ALA A 240 36.10 -44.14 -35.80
N GLY A 241 37.07 -43.63 -35.05
CA GLY A 241 38.49 -43.68 -35.37
C GLY A 241 38.95 -42.75 -36.48
N LEU A 242 38.06 -41.97 -37.11
CA LEU A 242 38.41 -41.01 -38.17
C LEU A 242 38.88 -39.64 -37.63
N GLY A 243 38.85 -39.44 -36.31
CA GLY A 243 39.34 -38.23 -35.67
C GLY A 243 38.87 -38.08 -34.22
N ARG A 244 39.20 -36.94 -33.61
CA ARG A 244 38.89 -36.58 -32.22
C ARG A 244 38.36 -35.14 -32.14
N MET A 245 38.00 -34.70 -30.93
CA MET A 245 37.55 -33.33 -30.67
C MET A 245 38.19 -32.77 -29.39
N ALA A 246 38.45 -31.46 -29.38
CA ALA A 246 38.97 -30.74 -28.23
C ALA A 246 38.21 -29.42 -27.98
N ALA A 247 37.99 -29.07 -26.71
CA ALA A 247 37.55 -27.75 -26.31
C ALA A 247 38.75 -26.80 -26.21
N VAL A 248 38.63 -25.60 -26.79
CA VAL A 248 39.70 -24.61 -26.88
C VAL A 248 39.18 -23.24 -26.43
N GLY A 249 39.90 -22.61 -25.50
CA GLY A 249 39.56 -21.29 -24.94
C GLY A 249 40.04 -20.14 -25.83
N LEU A 250 39.53 -20.07 -27.06
CA LEU A 250 39.80 -19.01 -28.02
C LEU A 250 38.50 -18.54 -28.68
N SER A 251 38.50 -17.32 -29.24
CA SER A 251 37.43 -16.88 -30.14
C SER A 251 37.50 -17.64 -31.46
N ALA A 252 36.41 -17.65 -32.23
CA ALA A 252 36.36 -18.32 -33.53
C ALA A 252 37.43 -17.81 -34.50
N GLU A 253 37.69 -16.50 -34.51
CA GLU A 253 38.69 -15.86 -35.36
C GLU A 253 40.10 -16.32 -35.00
N LYS A 254 40.45 -16.25 -33.71
CA LYS A 254 41.78 -16.69 -33.23
C LYS A 254 41.98 -18.18 -33.43
N ALA A 255 40.96 -19.00 -33.16
CA ALA A 255 41.04 -20.43 -33.40
C ALA A 255 41.26 -20.75 -34.88
N ALA A 256 40.60 -20.02 -35.80
CA ALA A 256 40.81 -20.16 -37.23
C ALA A 256 42.26 -19.81 -37.64
N GLU A 257 42.85 -18.76 -37.06
CA GLU A 257 44.27 -18.41 -37.26
C GLU A 257 45.20 -19.54 -36.80
N GLU A 258 44.96 -20.14 -35.62
CA GLU A 258 45.78 -21.22 -35.08
C GLU A 258 45.75 -22.50 -35.93
N ILE A 259 44.57 -22.84 -36.47
CA ILE A 259 44.39 -24.07 -37.26
C ILE A 259 44.69 -23.88 -38.74
N ALA A 260 44.82 -22.64 -39.23
CA ALA A 260 45.13 -22.37 -40.65
C ALA A 260 46.41 -23.09 -41.11
N SER A 261 47.42 -23.17 -40.22
CA SER A 261 48.67 -23.89 -40.48
C SER A 261 48.53 -25.42 -40.58
N CYS A 262 47.42 -25.98 -40.08
CA CYS A 262 47.11 -27.41 -40.11
C CYS A 262 46.33 -27.81 -41.37
N GLY A 263 46.03 -26.85 -42.26
CA GLY A 263 45.31 -27.08 -43.51
C GLY A 263 43.98 -27.78 -43.26
N GLU A 264 43.82 -28.95 -43.87
CA GLU A 264 42.59 -29.74 -43.85
C GLU A 264 42.49 -30.70 -42.66
N ALA A 265 43.51 -30.78 -41.81
CA ALA A 265 43.55 -31.75 -40.71
C ALA A 265 42.70 -31.35 -39.48
N LEU A 266 42.36 -30.07 -39.34
CA LEU A 266 41.57 -29.52 -38.24
C LEU A 266 40.47 -28.59 -38.76
N GLU A 267 39.29 -28.66 -38.18
CA GLU A 267 38.15 -27.77 -38.43
C GLU A 267 37.56 -27.27 -37.11
N ILE A 268 37.00 -26.05 -37.11
CA ILE A 268 36.13 -25.60 -36.03
C ILE A 268 34.82 -26.38 -36.13
N ALA A 269 34.52 -27.18 -35.11
CA ALA A 269 33.32 -28.00 -34.99
C ALA A 269 32.21 -27.34 -34.15
N GLY A 270 32.52 -26.29 -33.40
CA GLY A 270 31.53 -25.54 -32.64
C GLY A 270 32.05 -24.22 -32.12
N VAL A 271 31.16 -23.24 -32.02
CA VAL A 271 31.35 -21.93 -31.40
C VAL A 271 30.36 -21.83 -30.23
N ASN A 272 30.85 -22.09 -29.03
CA ASN A 272 30.03 -22.28 -27.83
C ASN A 272 29.90 -20.99 -27.01
N SER A 273 30.88 -20.10 -27.06
CA SER A 273 30.82 -18.76 -26.49
C SER A 273 31.74 -17.83 -27.28
N PRO A 274 31.77 -16.52 -27.01
CA PRO A 274 32.72 -15.59 -27.62
C PRO A 274 34.21 -15.98 -27.45
N GLN A 275 34.53 -16.86 -26.49
CA GLN A 275 35.89 -17.30 -26.19
C GLN A 275 36.04 -18.83 -26.05
N ASP A 276 35.03 -19.60 -26.48
CA ASP A 276 35.08 -21.06 -26.41
C ASP A 276 34.67 -21.68 -27.74
N VAL A 277 35.61 -22.38 -28.36
CA VAL A 277 35.33 -23.18 -29.55
C VAL A 277 35.60 -24.66 -29.30
N THR A 278 35.03 -25.50 -30.14
CA THR A 278 35.37 -26.91 -30.24
C THR A 278 36.06 -27.12 -31.58
N VAL A 279 37.22 -27.77 -31.57
CA VAL A 279 37.99 -28.13 -32.77
C VAL A 279 37.91 -29.64 -32.95
N ALA A 280 37.70 -30.08 -34.19
CA ALA A 280 37.67 -31.49 -34.56
C ALA A 280 38.70 -31.78 -35.65
N GLY A 281 39.26 -32.98 -35.67
CA GLY A 281 40.23 -33.38 -36.69
C GLY A 281 41.04 -34.61 -36.30
N THR A 282 42.18 -34.83 -36.94
CA THR A 282 43.00 -36.02 -36.66
C THR A 282 43.62 -35.96 -35.25
N ALA A 283 43.88 -37.12 -34.66
CA ALA A 283 44.45 -37.21 -33.32
C ALA A 283 45.83 -36.53 -33.23
N GLU A 284 46.66 -36.69 -34.27
CA GLU A 284 48.01 -36.12 -34.35
C GLU A 284 47.97 -34.60 -34.45
N ALA A 285 47.07 -34.06 -35.27
CA ALA A 285 46.94 -32.62 -35.45
C ALA A 285 46.38 -31.94 -34.19
N LEU A 286 45.41 -32.57 -33.52
CA LEU A 286 44.88 -32.07 -32.25
C LEU A 286 45.92 -32.12 -31.13
N ALA A 287 46.74 -33.17 -31.05
CA ALA A 287 47.83 -33.26 -30.08
C ALA A 287 48.88 -32.15 -30.32
N ALA A 288 49.24 -31.90 -31.58
CA ALA A 288 50.16 -30.83 -31.94
C ALA A 288 49.59 -29.43 -31.63
N LEU A 289 48.31 -29.17 -31.91
CA LEU A 289 47.64 -27.93 -31.53
C LEU A 289 47.63 -27.77 -30.00
N GLY A 290 47.26 -28.83 -29.27
CA GLY A 290 47.19 -28.83 -27.81
C GLY A 290 48.53 -28.48 -27.15
N ALA A 291 49.63 -29.04 -27.65
CA ALA A 291 50.98 -28.70 -27.18
C ALA A 291 51.28 -27.20 -27.35
N ARG A 292 51.07 -26.64 -28.56
CA ARG A 292 51.31 -25.22 -28.86
C ARG A 292 50.47 -24.28 -27.99
N LEU A 293 49.20 -24.61 -27.77
CA LEU A 293 48.29 -23.79 -26.97
C LEU A 293 48.62 -23.87 -25.49
N THR A 294 48.99 -25.06 -24.99
CA THR A 294 49.38 -25.26 -23.59
C THR A 294 50.66 -24.50 -23.24
N GLU A 295 51.66 -24.50 -24.13
CA GLU A 295 52.89 -23.71 -23.97
C GLU A 295 52.62 -22.19 -23.81
N ARG A 296 51.54 -21.71 -24.41
CA ARG A 296 51.10 -20.31 -24.35
C ARG A 296 50.09 -20.02 -23.24
N GLY A 297 49.77 -21.00 -22.39
CA GLY A 297 48.78 -20.87 -21.32
C GLY A 297 47.34 -20.69 -21.81
N VAL A 298 47.03 -21.11 -23.05
CA VAL A 298 45.67 -21.12 -23.60
C VAL A 298 44.97 -22.42 -23.20
N PHE A 299 43.71 -22.33 -22.76
CA PHE A 299 42.93 -23.51 -22.37
C PHE A 299 42.74 -24.46 -23.55
N PHE A 300 43.12 -25.72 -23.36
CA PHE A 300 42.91 -26.82 -24.30
C PHE A 300 42.54 -28.08 -23.53
N ARG A 301 41.50 -28.79 -23.97
CA ARG A 301 41.08 -30.07 -23.39
C ARG A 301 40.58 -31.02 -24.46
N ASP A 302 41.30 -32.13 -24.69
CA ASP A 302 40.78 -33.27 -25.45
C ASP A 302 39.51 -33.80 -24.76
N LEU A 303 38.43 -33.97 -25.53
CA LEU A 303 37.14 -34.44 -25.03
C LEU A 303 37.08 -35.96 -24.83
N GLY A 304 38.14 -36.69 -25.21
CA GLY A 304 38.23 -38.14 -25.06
C GLY A 304 37.27 -38.91 -25.98
N LEU A 305 36.86 -38.28 -27.09
CA LEU A 305 35.96 -38.86 -28.08
C LEU A 305 36.76 -39.43 -29.24
N ASP A 306 36.43 -40.65 -29.66
CA ASP A 306 37.01 -41.30 -30.85
C ASP A 306 36.26 -40.92 -32.14
N TYR A 307 35.75 -39.69 -32.18
CA TYR A 307 34.95 -39.15 -33.28
C TYR A 307 35.30 -37.68 -33.51
N ALA A 308 35.24 -37.24 -34.77
CA ALA A 308 35.37 -35.84 -35.19
C ALA A 308 34.05 -35.29 -35.75
N PHE A 309 33.03 -35.17 -34.88
CA PHE A 309 31.72 -34.63 -35.29
C PHE A 309 31.81 -33.19 -35.81
N HIS A 310 30.84 -32.78 -36.62
CA HIS A 310 30.75 -31.41 -37.17
C HIS A 310 31.95 -31.00 -38.03
N SER A 311 32.57 -31.98 -38.69
CA SER A 311 33.74 -31.81 -39.55
C SER A 311 33.59 -32.65 -40.83
N ARG A 312 34.56 -32.53 -41.75
CA ARG A 312 34.66 -33.37 -42.96
C ARG A 312 34.60 -34.87 -42.71
N ALA A 313 34.93 -35.35 -41.50
CA ALA A 313 34.83 -36.77 -41.17
C ALA A 313 33.41 -37.32 -41.40
N MET A 314 32.40 -36.44 -41.38
CA MET A 314 31.00 -36.77 -41.65
C MET A 314 30.64 -36.83 -43.14
N ASP A 315 31.45 -36.32 -44.07
CA ASP A 315 31.10 -36.13 -45.50
C ASP A 315 30.61 -37.41 -46.17
N GLY A 316 31.22 -38.56 -45.84
CA GLY A 316 30.81 -39.88 -46.35
C GLY A 316 29.44 -40.35 -45.87
N GLN A 317 28.82 -39.66 -44.91
CA GLN A 317 27.54 -40.04 -44.30
C GLN A 317 26.35 -39.23 -44.82
N ARG A 318 26.57 -38.31 -45.78
CA ARG A 318 25.50 -37.49 -46.36
C ARG A 318 24.41 -38.34 -47.00
N GLU A 319 24.79 -39.19 -47.95
CA GLU A 319 23.83 -39.97 -48.75
C GLU A 319 23.02 -40.95 -47.87
N PRO A 320 23.65 -41.74 -46.97
CA PRO A 320 22.90 -42.61 -46.06
C PRO A 320 21.89 -41.83 -45.18
N LEU A 321 22.32 -40.72 -44.58
CA LEU A 321 21.48 -39.96 -43.66
C LEU A 321 20.31 -39.26 -44.37
N VAL A 322 20.57 -38.59 -45.50
CA VAL A 322 19.52 -37.91 -46.26
C VAL A 322 18.50 -38.91 -46.80
N ALA A 323 18.96 -40.06 -47.31
CA ALA A 323 18.05 -41.10 -47.79
C ALA A 323 17.17 -41.68 -46.68
N ALA A 324 17.74 -41.88 -45.48
CA ALA A 324 17.03 -42.41 -44.32
C ALA A 324 16.01 -41.41 -43.72
N LEU A 325 16.17 -40.10 -43.97
CA LEU A 325 15.33 -39.03 -43.44
C LEU A 325 14.42 -38.37 -44.50
N LYS A 326 14.43 -38.85 -45.75
CA LYS A 326 13.74 -38.21 -46.89
C LYS A 326 12.22 -37.99 -46.68
N ASP A 327 11.60 -38.84 -45.86
CA ASP A 327 10.15 -38.84 -45.62
C ASP A 327 9.76 -38.04 -44.35
N LEU A 328 10.72 -37.32 -43.74
CA LEU A 328 10.40 -36.39 -42.66
C LEU A 328 9.39 -35.34 -43.13
N GLN A 329 8.45 -35.03 -42.25
CA GLN A 329 7.41 -34.02 -42.43
C GLN A 329 7.43 -33.08 -41.21
N PRO A 330 8.47 -32.25 -41.04
CA PRO A 330 8.51 -31.27 -39.98
C PRO A 330 7.40 -30.24 -40.17
N VAL A 331 6.87 -29.71 -39.08
CA VAL A 331 5.85 -28.66 -39.10
C VAL A 331 6.32 -27.44 -38.33
N ASP A 332 5.65 -26.31 -38.50
CA ASP A 332 5.86 -25.18 -37.61
C ASP A 332 5.31 -25.51 -36.22
N GLY A 333 6.18 -25.40 -35.22
CA GLY A 333 5.86 -25.71 -33.83
C GLY A 333 5.28 -24.51 -33.07
N ASP A 334 4.68 -24.77 -31.91
CA ASP A 334 4.06 -23.74 -31.05
C ASP A 334 5.09 -22.98 -30.19
N ILE A 335 6.33 -23.46 -30.11
CA ILE A 335 7.41 -22.85 -29.33
C ILE A 335 8.56 -22.47 -30.27
N ALA A 336 9.09 -21.25 -30.12
CA ALA A 336 10.18 -20.76 -30.95
C ALA A 336 11.44 -21.62 -30.79
N LEU A 337 11.97 -22.14 -31.90
CA LEU A 337 13.18 -22.94 -31.95
C LEU A 337 14.34 -22.12 -32.54
N TYR A 338 15.44 -22.07 -31.79
CA TYR A 338 16.69 -21.45 -32.23
C TYR A 338 17.68 -22.52 -32.61
N SER A 339 18.05 -22.53 -33.88
CA SER A 339 18.89 -23.54 -34.47
C SER A 339 20.36 -23.26 -34.20
N THR A 340 21.09 -24.30 -33.80
CA THR A 340 22.56 -24.22 -33.70
C THR A 340 23.26 -24.53 -35.02
N VAL A 341 22.52 -24.89 -36.07
CA VAL A 341 23.05 -25.05 -37.42
C VAL A 341 23.15 -23.70 -38.13
N THR A 342 22.08 -22.90 -38.05
CA THR A 342 22.02 -21.58 -38.71
C THR A 342 22.49 -20.46 -37.78
N GLY A 343 22.28 -20.61 -36.47
CA GLY A 343 22.61 -19.61 -35.46
C GLY A 343 21.49 -18.59 -35.22
N CYS A 344 20.29 -18.84 -35.72
CA CYS A 344 19.12 -17.97 -35.57
C CYS A 344 17.82 -18.78 -35.37
N GLN A 345 16.71 -18.09 -35.10
CA GLN A 345 15.39 -18.71 -35.07
C GLN A 345 15.04 -19.29 -36.44
N LEU A 346 14.48 -20.51 -36.45
CA LEU A 346 13.99 -21.14 -37.67
C LEU A 346 12.50 -21.47 -37.59
N PRO A 347 11.74 -21.30 -38.68
CA PRO A 347 10.44 -21.94 -38.83
C PRO A 347 10.63 -23.47 -38.85
N GLY A 348 9.77 -24.19 -38.15
CA GLY A 348 9.91 -25.62 -37.90
C GLY A 348 9.85 -26.46 -39.17
N GLY A 349 9.09 -26.03 -40.18
CA GLY A 349 9.01 -26.69 -41.49
C GLY A 349 10.36 -26.84 -42.21
N GLY A 350 11.40 -26.10 -41.81
CA GLY A 350 12.75 -26.17 -42.38
C GLY A 350 13.65 -27.30 -41.83
N LEU A 351 13.19 -28.14 -40.89
CA LEU A 351 13.99 -29.20 -40.26
C LEU A 351 13.96 -30.53 -41.04
N ASP A 352 14.16 -30.44 -42.36
CA ASP A 352 14.10 -31.57 -43.29
C ASP A 352 15.36 -32.48 -43.26
N ALA A 353 15.45 -33.44 -44.17
CA ALA A 353 16.59 -34.35 -44.27
C ALA A 353 17.93 -33.62 -44.50
N GLU A 354 17.94 -32.54 -45.29
CA GLU A 354 19.14 -31.77 -45.59
C GLU A 354 19.57 -30.96 -44.36
N TYR A 355 18.61 -30.45 -43.60
CA TYR A 355 18.86 -29.81 -42.32
C TYR A 355 19.60 -30.74 -41.36
N TRP A 356 19.11 -31.98 -41.18
CA TRP A 356 19.75 -32.95 -40.27
C TRP A 356 21.12 -33.41 -40.76
N TRP A 357 21.35 -33.43 -42.08
CA TRP A 357 22.70 -33.57 -42.64
C TRP A 357 23.60 -32.39 -42.23
N HIS A 358 23.13 -31.15 -42.39
CA HIS A 358 23.87 -29.98 -41.92
C HIS A 358 24.09 -30.00 -40.41
N ASN A 359 23.15 -30.50 -39.62
CA ASN A 359 23.27 -30.59 -38.17
C ASN A 359 24.40 -31.52 -37.71
N VAL A 360 24.74 -32.58 -38.46
CA VAL A 360 25.88 -33.44 -38.11
C VAL A 360 27.20 -32.98 -38.71
N ARG A 361 27.16 -32.21 -39.79
CA ARG A 361 28.34 -31.81 -40.58
C ARG A 361 28.85 -30.39 -40.29
N ARG A 362 27.96 -29.41 -40.11
CA ARG A 362 28.32 -28.00 -39.95
C ARG A 362 28.71 -27.69 -38.51
N PRO A 363 29.54 -26.66 -38.26
CA PRO A 363 29.90 -26.28 -36.90
C PRO A 363 28.68 -25.85 -36.08
N VAL A 364 28.62 -26.26 -34.80
CA VAL A 364 27.56 -25.87 -33.86
C VAL A 364 27.69 -24.39 -33.50
N ARG A 365 26.78 -23.53 -33.96
CA ARG A 365 26.71 -22.08 -33.70
C ARG A 365 25.91 -21.77 -32.42
N PHE A 366 26.30 -22.38 -31.31
CA PHE A 366 25.56 -22.26 -30.04
C PHE A 366 25.57 -20.83 -29.49
N ALA A 367 26.70 -20.12 -29.57
CA ALA A 367 26.79 -18.72 -29.13
C ALA A 367 25.77 -17.82 -29.85
N SER A 368 25.71 -17.89 -31.18
CA SER A 368 24.79 -17.10 -31.99
C SER A 368 23.31 -17.45 -31.73
N ALA A 369 22.99 -18.74 -31.60
CA ALA A 369 21.63 -19.16 -31.28
C ALA A 369 21.19 -18.65 -29.90
N LEU A 370 22.07 -18.70 -28.91
CA LEU A 370 21.82 -18.19 -27.56
C LEU A 370 21.69 -16.66 -27.54
N GLU A 371 22.50 -15.94 -28.33
CA GLU A 371 22.37 -14.49 -28.50
C GLU A 371 21.00 -14.10 -29.06
N GLY A 372 20.51 -14.84 -30.07
CA GLY A 372 19.16 -14.66 -30.60
C GLY A 372 18.07 -14.87 -29.54
N VAL A 373 18.20 -15.90 -28.70
CA VAL A 373 17.26 -16.14 -27.56
C VAL A 373 17.27 -14.95 -26.59
N VAL A 374 18.44 -14.40 -26.27
CA VAL A 374 18.56 -13.24 -25.36
C VAL A 374 17.97 -11.97 -25.98
N GLU A 375 18.15 -11.78 -27.28
CA GLU A 375 17.60 -10.64 -28.04
C GLU A 375 16.08 -10.65 -28.04
N GLU A 376 15.48 -11.83 -28.18
CA GLU A 376 14.03 -12.05 -28.13
C GLU A 376 13.46 -12.13 -26.70
N GLY A 377 14.29 -11.78 -25.71
CA GLY A 377 13.86 -11.57 -24.32
C GLY A 377 14.11 -12.73 -23.37
N GLY A 378 14.71 -13.82 -23.82
CA GLY A 378 15.06 -14.98 -22.99
C GLY A 378 16.11 -14.64 -21.94
N ASP A 379 15.81 -14.92 -20.67
CA ASP A 379 16.65 -14.55 -19.54
C ASP A 379 16.67 -15.58 -18.40
N ILE A 380 15.81 -16.61 -18.46
CA ILE A 380 15.86 -17.77 -17.57
C ILE A 380 16.15 -19.02 -18.42
N PHE A 381 17.37 -19.55 -18.31
CA PHE A 381 17.82 -20.72 -19.07
C PHE A 381 17.68 -21.99 -18.23
N VAL A 382 16.83 -22.93 -18.66
CA VAL A 382 16.73 -24.26 -18.02
C VAL A 382 17.49 -25.25 -18.88
N GLU A 383 18.64 -25.71 -18.39
CA GLU A 383 19.45 -26.72 -19.06
C GLU A 383 18.82 -28.10 -18.90
N ILE A 384 18.25 -28.62 -19.99
CA ILE A 384 17.59 -29.91 -20.07
C ILE A 384 18.64 -30.98 -20.38
N GLY A 385 18.99 -31.75 -19.35
CA GLY A 385 19.96 -32.81 -19.49
C GLY A 385 20.20 -33.61 -18.20
N PRO A 386 20.92 -34.74 -18.33
CA PRO A 386 21.32 -35.58 -17.20
C PRO A 386 22.44 -34.97 -16.33
N HIS A 387 23.12 -33.93 -16.82
CA HIS A 387 24.14 -33.18 -16.10
C HIS A 387 24.40 -31.83 -16.80
N PRO A 388 24.56 -30.71 -16.06
CA PRO A 388 24.81 -29.42 -16.68
C PRO A 388 26.23 -29.27 -17.22
N VAL A 389 26.37 -29.28 -18.55
CA VAL A 389 27.64 -29.08 -19.26
C VAL A 389 27.70 -27.74 -19.99
N LEU A 390 26.57 -27.04 -20.16
CA LEU A 390 26.47 -25.77 -20.88
C LEU A 390 26.53 -24.55 -19.96
N ARG A 391 26.44 -24.72 -18.63
CA ARG A 391 26.46 -23.63 -17.63
C ARG A 391 27.58 -22.61 -17.84
N THR A 392 28.79 -23.06 -18.17
CA THR A 392 29.92 -22.14 -18.42
C THR A 392 29.66 -21.23 -19.61
N TYR A 393 29.11 -21.77 -20.70
CA TYR A 393 28.78 -21.03 -21.91
C TYR A 393 27.61 -20.07 -21.69
N LEU A 394 26.58 -20.54 -20.99
CA LEU A 394 25.44 -19.71 -20.58
C LEU A 394 25.94 -18.51 -19.75
N ARG A 395 26.72 -18.75 -18.70
CA ARG A 395 27.28 -17.69 -17.83
C ARG A 395 28.15 -16.69 -18.59
N ARG A 396 29.02 -17.15 -19.49
CA ARG A 396 29.90 -16.27 -20.27
C ARG A 396 29.11 -15.39 -21.24
N THR A 397 28.07 -15.93 -21.85
CA THR A 397 27.17 -15.16 -22.73
C THR A 397 26.39 -14.12 -21.94
N VAL A 398 25.95 -14.47 -20.72
CA VAL A 398 25.33 -13.53 -19.77
C VAL A 398 26.30 -12.39 -19.41
N THR A 399 27.55 -12.73 -19.04
CA THR A 399 28.57 -11.75 -18.60
C THR A 399 28.97 -10.78 -19.72
N ALA A 400 28.88 -11.19 -20.99
CA ALA A 400 29.19 -10.34 -22.13
C ALA A 400 28.20 -9.17 -22.32
N ARG A 401 27.04 -9.18 -21.65
CA ARG A 401 26.00 -8.12 -21.72
C ARG A 401 25.76 -7.50 -20.33
N PRO A 402 26.65 -6.63 -19.84
CA PRO A 402 26.49 -6.00 -18.53
C PRO A 402 25.17 -5.20 -18.47
N GLY A 403 24.38 -5.42 -17.42
CA GLY A 403 23.13 -4.70 -17.15
C GLY A 403 21.84 -5.49 -17.38
N ARG A 404 21.89 -6.73 -17.91
CA ARG A 404 20.72 -7.64 -17.96
C ARG A 404 20.86 -8.77 -16.95
N LYS A 405 19.86 -8.96 -16.10
CA LYS A 405 19.83 -10.04 -15.10
C LYS A 405 19.33 -11.32 -15.73
N GLN A 406 20.12 -12.39 -15.66
CA GLN A 406 19.81 -13.68 -16.25
C GLN A 406 20.16 -14.80 -15.27
N THR A 407 19.40 -15.89 -15.32
CA THR A 407 19.57 -17.05 -14.43
C THR A 407 19.66 -18.34 -15.23
N ALA A 408 20.56 -19.23 -14.84
CA ALA A 408 20.67 -20.58 -15.40
C ALA A 408 20.32 -21.64 -14.34
N ILE A 409 19.38 -22.52 -14.67
CA ILE A 409 18.84 -23.59 -13.83
C ILE A 409 19.17 -24.93 -14.51
N ALA A 410 19.72 -25.89 -13.77
CA ALA A 410 19.95 -27.24 -14.29
C ALA A 410 18.84 -28.19 -13.84
N THR A 411 18.50 -29.17 -14.67
CA THR A 411 17.47 -30.17 -14.32
C THR A 411 17.99 -31.29 -13.44
N LEU A 412 19.14 -31.88 -13.78
CA LEU A 412 19.72 -33.03 -13.08
C LEU A 412 21.22 -32.83 -12.88
N TYR A 413 21.78 -33.51 -11.89
CA TYR A 413 23.22 -33.52 -11.61
C TYR A 413 23.72 -34.97 -11.54
N ARG A 414 25.00 -35.16 -11.86
CA ARG A 414 25.60 -36.50 -11.90
C ARG A 414 25.64 -37.05 -10.48
N ARG A 415 25.12 -38.28 -10.29
CA ARG A 415 25.09 -39.02 -9.01
C ARG A 415 24.25 -38.37 -7.90
N GLU A 416 23.45 -37.35 -8.22
CA GLU A 416 22.48 -36.76 -7.30
C GLU A 416 21.11 -37.44 -7.47
N ASP A 417 20.24 -37.30 -6.48
CA ASP A 417 18.84 -37.74 -6.56
C ASP A 417 18.10 -36.89 -7.61
N GLY A 418 17.71 -37.53 -8.71
CA GLY A 418 17.04 -36.93 -9.86
C GLY A 418 15.65 -36.43 -9.51
N ARG A 419 14.90 -37.14 -8.65
CA ARG A 419 13.56 -36.72 -8.22
C ARG A 419 13.63 -35.46 -7.36
N ARG A 420 14.60 -35.37 -6.45
CA ARG A 420 14.89 -34.20 -5.62
C ARG A 420 15.27 -33.00 -6.49
N THR A 421 16.26 -33.17 -7.37
CA THR A 421 16.77 -32.08 -8.22
C THR A 421 15.70 -31.57 -9.19
N LEU A 422 14.94 -32.46 -9.82
CA LEU A 422 13.88 -32.08 -10.75
C LEU A 422 12.70 -31.40 -10.03
N SER A 423 12.35 -31.84 -8.81
CA SER A 423 11.28 -31.23 -8.02
C SER A 423 11.65 -29.85 -7.46
N ALA A 424 12.93 -29.47 -7.46
CA ALA A 424 13.39 -28.12 -7.10
C ALA A 424 13.30 -27.11 -8.26
N VAL A 425 13.19 -27.57 -9.52
CA VAL A 425 13.13 -26.69 -10.70
C VAL A 425 11.98 -25.67 -10.62
N PRO A 426 10.73 -26.02 -10.23
CA PRO A 426 9.67 -25.01 -10.11
C PRO A 426 9.95 -23.97 -9.03
N ALA A 427 10.57 -24.34 -7.90
CA ALA A 427 11.01 -23.39 -6.89
C ALA A 427 12.07 -22.43 -7.46
N ALA A 428 13.04 -22.95 -8.21
CA ALA A 428 14.06 -22.15 -8.86
C ALA A 428 13.48 -21.17 -9.90
N LEU A 429 12.46 -21.59 -10.65
CA LEU A 429 11.77 -20.70 -11.60
C LEU A 429 10.98 -19.60 -10.90
N ILE A 430 10.32 -19.90 -9.79
CA ILE A 430 9.60 -18.90 -8.99
C ILE A 430 10.60 -17.90 -8.40
N ALA A 431 11.73 -18.36 -7.87
CA ALA A 431 12.79 -17.51 -7.35
C ALA A 431 13.41 -16.63 -8.46
N ALA A 432 13.65 -17.21 -9.65
CA ALA A 432 14.16 -16.49 -10.82
C ALA A 432 13.13 -15.52 -11.44
N GLY A 433 11.88 -15.57 -10.98
CA GLY A 433 10.82 -14.66 -11.42
C GLY A 433 10.22 -14.99 -12.78
N SER A 434 10.09 -16.27 -13.10
CA SER A 434 9.42 -16.74 -14.31
C SER A 434 8.05 -16.09 -14.51
N ALA A 435 7.87 -15.45 -15.67
CA ALA A 435 6.60 -14.89 -16.11
C ALA A 435 5.57 -15.98 -16.47
N GLY A 436 6.05 -17.19 -16.79
CA GLY A 436 5.23 -18.33 -17.18
C GLY A 436 4.66 -19.15 -16.00
N THR A 437 4.89 -18.75 -14.74
CA THR A 437 4.32 -19.46 -13.59
C THR A 437 2.78 -19.38 -13.57
N ASP A 438 2.11 -20.51 -13.82
CA ASP A 438 0.65 -20.61 -13.66
C ASP A 438 0.26 -20.64 -12.18
N TRP A 439 -0.05 -19.48 -11.64
CA TRP A 439 -0.50 -19.35 -10.25
C TRP A 439 -1.85 -20.02 -9.97
N ASN A 440 -2.68 -20.30 -10.99
CA ASN A 440 -3.98 -20.95 -10.78
C ASN A 440 -3.81 -22.44 -10.48
N ARG A 441 -2.71 -23.06 -10.95
CA ARG A 441 -2.32 -24.43 -10.56
C ARG A 441 -2.13 -24.55 -9.05
N TYR A 442 -1.42 -23.60 -8.44
CA TYR A 442 -1.15 -23.60 -7.00
C TYR A 442 -2.30 -23.03 -6.18
N PHE A 443 -2.96 -21.99 -6.70
CA PHE A 443 -4.02 -21.26 -6.02
C PHE A 443 -5.31 -21.24 -6.86
N PRO A 444 -6.02 -22.38 -6.97
CA PRO A 444 -7.23 -22.49 -7.79
C PRO A 444 -8.44 -21.71 -7.24
N ARG A 445 -8.33 -21.21 -6.01
CA ARG A 445 -9.29 -20.30 -5.37
C ARG A 445 -8.53 -19.12 -4.76
N PRO A 446 -9.17 -17.94 -4.63
CA PRO A 446 -8.59 -16.86 -3.85
C PRO A 446 -8.35 -17.29 -2.40
N GLY A 447 -7.16 -17.02 -1.87
CA GLY A 447 -6.88 -17.07 -0.44
C GLY A 447 -7.31 -15.78 0.26
N GLN A 448 -7.49 -15.84 1.58
CA GLN A 448 -7.65 -14.65 2.40
C GLN A 448 -6.31 -13.92 2.53
N VAL A 449 -6.35 -12.59 2.46
CA VAL A 449 -5.13 -11.78 2.65
C VAL A 449 -4.81 -11.76 4.14
N THR A 450 -3.66 -12.31 4.51
CA THR A 450 -3.21 -12.41 5.91
C THR A 450 -1.94 -11.62 6.17
N GLY A 451 -1.61 -11.40 7.45
CA GLY A 451 -0.38 -10.74 7.87
C GLY A 451 0.85 -11.59 7.58
N LEU A 452 1.84 -11.01 6.91
CA LEU A 452 3.17 -11.57 6.72
C LEU A 452 4.21 -10.69 7.43
N PRO A 453 5.40 -11.21 7.80
CA PRO A 453 6.44 -10.43 8.46
C PRO A 453 6.77 -9.14 7.69
N ALA A 454 7.04 -8.03 8.36
CA ALA A 454 7.38 -6.77 7.68
C ALA A 454 8.66 -6.89 6.83
N TYR A 455 8.84 -6.00 5.85
CA TYR A 455 10.09 -5.96 5.07
C TYR A 455 11.27 -5.60 5.99
N PRO A 456 12.37 -6.39 5.99
CA PRO A 456 13.54 -6.13 6.83
C PRO A 456 14.40 -5.02 6.22
N TRP A 457 14.02 -3.77 6.52
CA TRP A 457 14.76 -2.60 6.08
C TRP A 457 16.22 -2.67 6.58
N GLN A 458 17.16 -2.63 5.64
CA GLN A 458 18.59 -2.47 5.90
C GLN A 458 18.83 -1.00 6.25
N ARG A 459 18.47 -0.64 7.49
CA ARG A 459 18.39 0.75 7.93
C ARG A 459 19.78 1.35 8.01
N GLU A 460 20.10 2.17 7.03
CA GLU A 460 21.20 3.11 7.08
C GLU A 460 20.67 4.51 7.42
N ARG A 461 21.44 5.25 8.21
CA ARG A 461 21.06 6.59 8.65
C ARG A 461 21.33 7.58 7.51
N HIS A 462 20.35 7.79 6.64
CA HIS A 462 20.41 8.81 5.59
C HIS A 462 19.71 10.09 6.06
N TRP A 463 20.49 11.06 6.52
CA TRP A 463 19.99 12.39 6.87
C TRP A 463 20.59 13.40 5.90
N ASN A 464 19.75 14.02 5.07
CA ASN A 464 20.13 15.23 4.36
C ASN A 464 20.10 16.33 5.40
N SER A 465 21.25 16.66 6.00
CA SER A 465 21.51 17.66 7.07
C SER A 465 21.35 17.22 8.54
N GLY A 466 21.86 18.04 9.46
CA GLY A 466 21.90 17.75 10.90
C GLY A 466 20.52 17.92 11.58
N PRO A 467 20.41 17.56 12.87
CA PRO A 467 19.16 17.68 13.65
C PRO A 467 18.56 19.10 13.67
N ASP A 468 19.40 20.10 13.41
CA ASP A 468 19.10 21.53 13.32
C ASP A 468 18.17 21.89 12.17
N VAL A 469 18.12 21.12 11.08
CA VAL A 469 17.35 21.47 9.86
C VAL A 469 15.94 20.86 9.84
N TRP A 470 15.69 19.79 10.60
CA TRP A 470 14.33 19.24 10.78
C TRP A 470 13.53 19.98 11.84
N SER A 471 14.22 20.80 12.61
CA SER A 471 13.61 21.94 13.27
C SER A 471 13.38 22.99 12.17
N ARG A 472 12.27 22.87 11.40
CA ARG A 472 11.85 23.88 10.40
C ARG A 472 11.76 25.30 10.97
N HIS A 473 11.79 25.37 12.28
CA HIS A 473 11.94 26.53 13.11
C HIS A 473 13.21 26.27 13.92
N GLY A 474 14.19 27.18 13.92
CA GLY A 474 15.31 27.10 14.88
C GLY A 474 14.78 26.88 16.31
N ALA A 475 15.64 26.55 17.28
CA ALA A 475 15.20 26.36 18.67
C ALA A 475 14.19 27.46 19.07
N LEU A 476 12.98 27.05 19.50
CA LEU A 476 11.90 27.96 19.87
C LEU A 476 12.49 29.02 20.82
N THR A 477 12.58 30.27 20.37
CA THR A 477 13.22 31.32 21.16
C THR A 477 12.24 32.00 22.12
N HIS A 478 10.95 32.01 21.76
CA HIS A 478 9.88 32.58 22.58
C HIS A 478 8.52 32.04 22.13
N PRO A 479 7.58 31.69 23.04
CA PRO A 479 6.31 31.06 22.65
C PRO A 479 5.43 31.87 21.68
N LEU A 480 5.48 33.20 21.75
CA LEU A 480 4.73 34.08 20.82
C LEU A 480 5.51 34.51 19.58
N LEU A 481 6.85 34.43 19.60
CA LEU A 481 7.65 34.79 18.42
C LEU A 481 7.94 33.57 17.53
N GLY A 482 7.97 32.38 18.12
CA GLY A 482 8.44 31.17 17.47
C GLY A 482 9.95 31.10 17.42
N SER A 483 10.47 30.79 16.24
CA SER A 483 11.90 30.68 15.98
C SER A 483 12.43 31.84 15.16
N ARG A 484 13.72 32.12 15.32
CA ARG A 484 14.41 33.10 14.48
C ARG A 484 14.73 32.49 13.12
N ILE A 485 14.35 33.16 12.04
CA ILE A 485 14.69 32.76 10.67
C ILE A 485 15.90 33.55 10.15
N GLY A 486 16.69 32.94 9.27
CA GLY A 486 17.84 33.58 8.64
C GLY A 486 17.43 34.57 7.57
N ALA A 487 17.24 35.85 7.94
CA ALA A 487 16.89 36.95 7.04
C ALA A 487 17.84 38.14 7.20
N THR A 488 17.75 39.13 6.29
CA THR A 488 18.58 40.36 6.30
C THR A 488 18.36 41.22 7.55
N HIS A 489 17.18 41.17 8.13
CA HIS A 489 16.85 41.77 9.43
C HIS A 489 16.34 40.68 10.38
N PRO A 490 16.33 40.92 11.70
CA PRO A 490 15.69 40.02 12.66
C PRO A 490 14.22 39.75 12.31
N VAL A 491 13.94 38.50 11.97
CA VAL A 491 12.60 37.98 11.71
C VAL A 491 12.39 36.73 12.55
N TRP A 492 11.20 36.60 13.13
CA TRP A 492 10.73 35.40 13.81
C TRP A 492 9.45 34.89 13.18
N GLU A 493 9.34 33.57 13.14
CA GLU A 493 8.18 32.84 12.64
C GLU A 493 7.78 31.76 13.66
N GLY A 494 6.49 31.71 14.01
CA GLY A 494 5.92 30.73 14.92
C GLY A 494 4.43 30.52 14.74
N THR A 495 3.92 29.37 15.19
CA THR A 495 2.48 29.10 15.24
C THR A 495 1.87 29.62 16.54
N VAL A 496 0.59 29.98 16.50
CA VAL A 496 -0.19 30.29 17.70
C VAL A 496 -1.07 29.09 18.00
N GLU A 497 -0.60 28.20 18.87
CA GLU A 497 -1.24 26.91 19.13
C GLU A 497 -1.33 26.57 20.62
N PRO A 498 -2.27 25.68 21.02
CA PRO A 498 -2.49 25.33 22.42
C PRO A 498 -1.24 24.83 23.17
N GLY A 499 -0.31 24.17 22.48
CA GLY A 499 0.92 23.66 23.08
C GLY A 499 1.91 24.75 23.51
N LEU A 500 1.87 25.94 22.88
CA LEU A 500 2.79 27.04 23.14
C LEU A 500 2.18 28.13 24.02
N VAL A 501 0.90 28.44 23.80
CA VAL A 501 0.18 29.52 24.48
C VAL A 501 -1.19 29.04 24.99
N PRO A 502 -1.25 28.03 25.88
CA PRO A 502 -2.50 27.42 26.31
C PRO A 502 -3.47 28.43 26.96
N TRP A 503 -2.94 29.49 27.57
CA TRP A 503 -3.71 30.57 28.18
C TRP A 503 -4.57 31.34 27.16
N LEU A 504 -4.21 31.36 25.87
CA LEU A 504 -4.88 32.20 24.89
C LEU A 504 -6.36 31.82 24.66
N THR A 505 -6.73 30.55 24.87
CA THR A 505 -8.11 30.06 24.79
C THR A 505 -9.10 30.83 25.68
N ASP A 506 -8.58 31.44 26.76
CA ASP A 506 -9.35 32.16 27.76
C ASP A 506 -9.53 33.64 27.41
N HIS A 507 -8.86 34.16 26.37
CA HIS A 507 -9.10 35.51 25.87
C HIS A 507 -10.18 35.49 24.78
N ARG A 508 -11.45 35.49 25.21
CA ARG A 508 -12.61 35.41 24.31
C ARG A 508 -13.29 36.76 24.14
N VAL A 509 -13.33 37.23 22.90
CA VAL A 509 -14.02 38.45 22.51
C VAL A 509 -15.14 38.07 21.55
N LEU A 510 -16.38 38.40 21.90
CA LEU A 510 -17.59 38.11 21.13
C LEU A 510 -17.67 36.63 20.69
N GLY A 511 -17.27 35.72 21.58
CA GLY A 511 -17.31 34.26 21.38
C GLY A 511 -16.11 33.65 20.63
N SER A 512 -15.19 34.46 20.11
CA SER A 512 -13.99 33.99 19.41
C SER A 512 -12.72 34.13 20.26
N VAL A 513 -11.75 33.23 20.06
CA VAL A 513 -10.41 33.36 20.64
C VAL A 513 -9.62 34.41 19.85
N VAL A 514 -9.21 35.48 20.50
CA VAL A 514 -8.54 36.63 19.86
C VAL A 514 -7.21 36.90 20.55
N MET A 515 -6.14 37.17 19.80
CA MET A 515 -4.87 37.62 20.37
C MET A 515 -5.07 38.94 21.14
N PRO A 516 -4.77 39.00 22.46
CA PRO A 516 -4.88 40.24 23.22
C PRO A 516 -3.84 41.25 22.75
N ALA A 517 -4.12 42.53 22.95
CA ALA A 517 -3.15 43.60 22.70
C ALA A 517 -1.86 43.39 23.51
N ALA A 518 -1.99 42.89 24.74
CA ALA A 518 -0.88 42.48 25.59
C ALA A 518 0.04 41.41 24.96
N GLY A 519 -0.52 40.52 24.12
CA GLY A 519 0.26 39.54 23.36
C GLY A 519 1.18 40.21 22.35
N PHE A 520 0.68 41.19 21.59
CA PHE A 520 1.51 41.97 20.66
C PHE A 520 2.56 42.84 21.37
N VAL A 521 2.22 43.40 22.53
CA VAL A 521 3.18 44.12 23.38
C VAL A 521 4.32 43.20 23.81
N GLU A 522 4.00 42.00 24.29
CA GLU A 522 5.01 41.01 24.67
C GLU A 522 5.88 40.59 23.47
N MET A 523 5.29 40.36 22.30
CA MET A 523 6.06 40.09 21.08
C MET A 523 7.06 41.22 20.78
N ALA A 524 6.64 42.48 20.93
CA ALA A 524 7.50 43.62 20.70
C ALA A 524 8.63 43.75 21.74
N LEU A 525 8.31 43.55 23.03
CA LEU A 525 9.30 43.54 24.13
C LEU A 525 10.32 42.42 23.95
N ALA A 526 9.85 41.20 23.66
CA ALA A 526 10.70 40.03 23.45
C ALA A 526 11.60 40.18 22.22
N ALA A 527 11.06 40.63 21.08
CA ALA A 527 11.83 40.85 19.86
C ALA A 527 12.90 41.94 20.06
N GLY A 528 12.54 43.01 20.77
CA GLY A 528 13.46 44.06 21.19
C GLY A 528 14.59 43.52 22.06
N ARG A 529 14.26 42.79 23.13
CA ARG A 529 15.25 42.22 24.05
C ARG A 529 16.21 41.25 23.34
N GLN A 530 15.70 40.38 22.46
CA GLN A 530 16.52 39.43 21.69
C GLN A 530 17.44 40.12 20.66
N THR A 531 17.06 41.31 20.15
CA THR A 531 17.84 42.03 19.13
C THR A 531 18.83 43.02 19.73
N LEU A 532 18.41 43.76 20.75
CA LEU A 532 19.17 44.84 21.36
C LEU A 532 20.08 44.34 22.50
N GLY A 533 19.83 43.14 23.03
CA GLY A 533 20.58 42.58 24.15
C GLY A 533 20.36 43.31 25.49
N ALA A 534 19.33 44.13 25.59
CA ALA A 534 18.97 44.95 26.75
C ALA A 534 17.44 45.05 26.89
N PRO A 535 16.90 45.47 28.06
CA PRO A 535 15.47 45.73 28.22
C PRO A 535 14.96 46.71 27.15
N ALA A 536 13.77 46.42 26.61
CA ALA A 536 13.18 47.19 25.52
C ALA A 536 12.03 48.09 26.01
N GLU A 537 11.90 49.27 25.40
CA GLU A 537 10.74 50.16 25.47
C GLU A 537 10.01 50.07 24.12
N VAL A 538 8.69 49.85 24.17
CA VAL A 538 7.81 49.85 23.00
C VAL A 538 7.09 51.18 22.96
N GLU A 539 7.19 51.92 21.87
CA GLU A 539 6.47 53.18 21.64
C GLU A 539 5.59 53.08 20.39
N HIS A 540 4.50 53.86 20.36
CA HIS A 540 3.61 54.00 19.21
C HIS A 540 3.12 52.66 18.65
N LEU A 541 2.70 51.75 19.53
CA LEU A 541 2.09 50.50 19.11
C LEU A 541 0.68 50.79 18.59
N ASP A 542 0.43 50.50 17.32
CA ASP A 542 -0.85 50.68 16.63
C ASP A 542 -1.39 49.32 16.17
N ILE A 543 -2.63 49.01 16.56
CA ILE A 543 -3.32 47.76 16.23
C ILE A 543 -4.25 48.02 15.06
N GLN A 544 -3.82 47.59 13.88
CA GLN A 544 -4.51 47.81 12.62
C GLN A 544 -5.63 46.78 12.39
N SER A 545 -5.42 45.54 12.84
CA SER A 545 -6.44 44.50 12.75
C SER A 545 -6.28 43.42 13.81
N ALA A 546 -7.40 42.90 14.31
CA ALA A 546 -7.40 41.80 15.28
C ALA A 546 -6.90 40.49 14.65
N LEU A 547 -6.14 39.72 15.43
CA LEU A 547 -5.74 38.35 15.08
C LEU A 547 -6.71 37.38 15.77
N VAL A 548 -7.69 36.88 15.02
CA VAL A 548 -8.64 35.85 15.48
C VAL A 548 -8.01 34.49 15.21
N VAL A 549 -7.88 33.66 16.24
CA VAL A 549 -7.25 32.34 16.14
C VAL A 549 -8.33 31.26 16.07
N PRO A 550 -8.37 30.43 15.01
CA PRO A 550 -9.29 29.32 14.93
C PRO A 550 -8.82 28.22 15.88
N TRP A 551 -9.18 28.31 17.16
CA TRP A 551 -8.57 27.50 18.23
C TRP A 551 -8.68 25.98 18.03
N SER A 552 -9.72 25.51 17.34
CA SER A 552 -9.89 24.10 16.95
C SER A 552 -8.93 23.61 15.86
N ASP A 553 -8.34 24.52 15.08
CA ASP A 553 -7.34 24.28 14.03
C ASP A 553 -6.19 25.31 14.13
N ALA A 554 -5.76 25.55 15.37
CA ALA A 554 -4.77 26.58 15.68
C ALA A 554 -3.44 26.45 14.91
N PRO A 555 -2.92 25.22 14.60
CA PRO A 555 -1.71 25.06 13.80
C PRO A 555 -1.79 25.68 12.39
N GLY A 556 -2.99 26.01 11.90
CA GLY A 556 -3.19 26.67 10.62
C GLY A 556 -2.88 28.16 10.60
N THR A 557 -2.53 28.79 11.74
CA THR A 557 -2.16 30.21 11.84
C THR A 557 -0.70 30.39 12.23
N SER A 558 0.09 30.96 11.32
CA SER A 558 1.49 31.34 11.57
C SER A 558 1.62 32.86 11.71
N VAL A 559 2.44 33.30 12.66
CA VAL A 559 2.70 34.70 12.96
C VAL A 559 4.16 35.01 12.66
N HIS A 560 4.35 36.12 11.95
CA HIS A 560 5.63 36.66 11.52
C HIS A 560 5.87 37.98 12.24
N THR A 561 6.99 38.08 12.95
CA THR A 561 7.42 39.32 13.61
C THR A 561 8.72 39.78 12.97
N THR A 562 8.77 41.02 12.50
CA THR A 562 9.97 41.61 11.91
C THR A 562 10.36 42.86 12.70
N LEU A 563 11.65 43.00 13.01
CA LEU A 563 12.21 44.20 13.64
C LEU A 563 13.35 44.75 12.79
N LEU A 564 13.24 46.01 12.35
CA LEU A 564 14.30 46.73 11.66
C LEU A 564 15.20 47.43 12.69
N PRO A 565 16.46 46.99 12.92
CA PRO A 565 17.28 47.51 14.01
C PRO A 565 17.60 49.01 13.86
N ASP A 566 17.79 49.48 12.63
CA ASP A 566 18.22 50.86 12.35
C ASP A 566 17.12 51.90 12.65
N SER A 567 15.85 51.54 12.41
CA SER A 567 14.70 52.44 12.65
C SER A 567 13.97 52.13 13.96
N GLY A 568 14.14 50.92 14.48
CA GLY A 568 13.36 50.35 15.57
C GLY A 568 11.94 49.95 15.15
N VAL A 569 11.58 50.00 13.86
CA VAL A 569 10.22 49.66 13.42
C VAL A 569 9.99 48.16 13.54
N LEU A 570 8.93 47.78 14.26
CA LEU A 570 8.47 46.41 14.41
C LEU A 570 7.13 46.23 13.69
N THR A 571 6.96 45.10 13.02
CA THR A 571 5.70 44.69 12.39
C THR A 571 5.35 43.27 12.80
N VAL A 572 4.08 43.05 13.16
CA VAL A 572 3.51 41.71 13.39
C VAL A 572 2.45 41.45 12.32
N ALA A 573 2.60 40.35 11.60
CA ALA A 573 1.66 39.90 10.57
C ALA A 573 1.34 38.41 10.76
N SER A 574 0.22 37.93 10.24
CA SER A 574 -0.10 36.50 10.21
C SER A 574 -0.38 35.98 8.82
N THR A 575 -0.15 34.69 8.63
CA THR A 575 -0.52 33.91 7.44
C THR A 575 -1.37 32.73 7.89
N THR A 576 -2.48 32.48 7.20
CA THR A 576 -3.39 31.36 7.49
C THR A 576 -3.33 30.32 6.38
N THR A 577 -3.62 29.06 6.70
CA THR A 577 -3.60 27.96 5.72
C THR A 577 -4.51 28.28 4.53
N GLY A 578 -3.93 28.31 3.33
CA GLY A 578 -4.63 28.65 2.09
C GLY A 578 -4.47 30.09 1.60
N SER A 579 -3.84 30.98 2.38
CA SER A 579 -3.45 32.34 1.94
C SER A 579 -1.92 32.48 1.92
N THR A 580 -1.39 33.02 0.83
CA THR A 580 0.04 33.35 0.69
C THR A 580 0.36 34.80 1.04
N GLU A 581 -0.64 35.67 1.18
CA GLU A 581 -0.43 37.08 1.55
C GLU A 581 -0.49 37.27 3.07
N PRO A 582 0.59 37.80 3.71
CA PRO A 582 0.57 38.12 5.13
C PRO A 582 -0.37 39.28 5.44
N ARG A 583 -1.19 39.11 6.48
CA ARG A 583 -2.07 40.16 6.98
C ARG A 583 -1.39 40.91 8.13
N PRO A 584 -1.13 42.22 8.01
CA PRO A 584 -0.55 43.01 9.10
C PRO A 584 -1.58 43.23 10.22
N HIS A 585 -1.09 43.09 11.46
CA HIS A 585 -1.88 43.30 12.68
C HIS A 585 -1.40 44.50 13.47
N VAL A 586 -0.08 44.63 13.64
CA VAL A 586 0.53 45.64 14.51
C VAL A 586 1.74 46.27 13.85
N GLN A 587 1.86 47.58 14.02
CA GLN A 587 3.10 48.32 13.81
C GLN A 587 3.48 48.99 15.13
N ALA A 588 4.76 48.95 15.49
CA ALA A 588 5.28 49.59 16.70
C ALA A 588 6.71 50.09 16.49
N ARG A 589 7.22 50.85 17.45
CA ARG A 589 8.63 51.23 17.51
C ARG A 589 9.28 50.69 18.78
N VAL A 590 10.35 49.92 18.63
CA VAL A 590 11.08 49.29 19.73
C VAL A 590 12.45 49.94 19.87
N ARG A 591 12.85 50.25 21.09
CA ARG A 591 14.15 50.83 21.44
C ARG A 591 14.67 50.28 22.76
N THR A 592 15.94 50.51 23.06
CA THR A 592 16.48 50.19 24.39
C THR A 592 15.81 51.08 25.45
N LEU A 593 15.32 50.47 26.52
CA LEU A 593 14.77 51.19 27.68
C LEU A 593 15.90 51.87 28.43
N LEU A 594 15.97 53.20 28.32
CA LEU A 594 16.93 54.05 29.03
C LEU A 594 16.28 54.87 30.14
N ARG A 595 14.94 54.88 30.23
CA ARG A 595 14.23 55.69 31.22
C ARG A 595 14.39 55.08 32.62
N PRO A 596 14.72 55.90 33.64
CA PRO A 596 14.77 55.42 35.00
C PRO A 596 13.38 54.99 35.46
N ARG A 597 13.36 54.08 36.43
CA ARG A 597 12.13 53.65 37.08
C ARG A 597 11.48 54.82 37.84
N PRO A 598 10.15 54.97 37.77
CA PRO A 598 9.42 55.93 38.59
C PRO A 598 9.59 55.64 40.09
N THR A 599 9.30 56.65 40.92
CA THR A 599 9.19 56.47 42.38
C THR A 599 8.05 55.52 42.72
N ALA A 600 8.18 54.77 43.82
CA ALA A 600 7.12 53.89 44.30
C ALA A 600 5.81 54.66 44.56
N LEU A 601 4.69 54.02 44.26
CA LEU A 601 3.35 54.56 44.51
C LEU A 601 2.97 54.37 45.98
N ASP A 602 2.36 55.39 46.58
CA ASP A 602 1.73 55.27 47.89
C ASP A 602 0.34 54.61 47.72
N LEU A 603 0.32 53.28 47.82
CA LEU A 603 -0.90 52.49 47.63
C LEU A 603 -2.00 52.84 48.66
N ALA A 604 -1.63 53.27 49.88
CA ALA A 604 -2.60 53.67 50.89
C ALA A 604 -3.26 55.00 50.52
N ALA A 605 -2.48 55.97 50.02
CA ALA A 605 -3.03 57.22 49.50
C ALA A 605 -3.92 57.00 48.26
N LEU A 606 -3.54 56.08 47.37
CA LEU A 606 -4.37 55.72 46.20
C LEU A 606 -5.69 55.07 46.62
N ALA A 607 -5.66 54.12 47.57
CA ALA A 607 -6.85 53.48 48.09
C ALA A 607 -7.81 54.50 48.73
N ALA A 608 -7.29 55.51 49.44
CA ALA A 608 -8.10 56.58 50.02
C ALA A 608 -8.83 57.44 48.96
N ARG A 609 -8.31 57.55 47.73
CA ARG A 609 -8.98 58.23 46.61
C ARG A 609 -9.98 57.36 45.86
N CYS A 610 -9.98 56.06 46.13
CA CYS A 610 -10.78 55.07 45.44
C CYS A 610 -11.80 54.38 46.38
N PRO A 611 -12.80 55.11 46.92
CA PRO A 611 -13.62 54.61 48.02
C PRO A 611 -14.63 53.53 47.63
N ARG A 612 -14.95 53.36 46.33
CA ARG A 612 -15.98 52.43 45.87
C ARG A 612 -15.38 51.07 45.54
N GLN A 613 -15.77 50.04 46.28
CA GLN A 613 -15.26 48.68 46.04
C GLN A 613 -16.15 47.93 45.05
N VAL A 614 -15.51 47.15 44.18
CA VAL A 614 -16.13 46.16 43.29
C VAL A 614 -15.33 44.87 43.43
N THR A 615 -16.04 43.77 43.61
CA THR A 615 -15.41 42.45 43.67
C THR A 615 -14.93 42.01 42.29
N ALA A 616 -13.91 41.15 42.23
CA ALA A 616 -13.46 40.59 40.96
C ALA A 616 -14.58 39.84 40.22
N GLU A 617 -15.44 39.13 40.94
CA GLU A 617 -16.58 38.40 40.37
C GLU A 617 -17.58 39.33 39.68
N GLU A 618 -17.98 40.42 40.35
CA GLU A 618 -18.86 41.44 39.76
C GLU A 618 -18.25 42.06 38.51
N HIS A 619 -16.94 42.33 38.53
CA HIS A 619 -16.21 42.87 37.39
C HIS A 619 -16.23 41.93 36.18
N TYR A 620 -15.86 40.65 36.35
CA TYR A 620 -15.82 39.70 35.23
C TYR A 620 -17.21 39.33 34.70
N ASN A 621 -18.23 39.34 35.56
CA ASN A 621 -19.62 39.19 35.13
C ASN A 621 -20.04 40.35 34.22
N ALA A 622 -19.66 41.59 34.56
CA ALA A 622 -19.91 42.76 33.73
C ALA A 622 -19.14 42.70 32.39
N CYS A 623 -17.87 42.28 32.41
CA CYS A 623 -17.08 42.07 31.19
C CYS A 623 -17.72 41.01 30.27
N THR A 624 -18.19 39.91 30.84
CA THR A 624 -18.88 38.84 30.09
C THR A 624 -20.16 39.36 29.44
N ALA A 625 -20.96 40.16 30.16
CA ALA A 625 -22.16 40.80 29.62
C ALA A 625 -21.85 41.77 28.46
N ALA A 626 -20.68 42.40 28.46
CA ALA A 626 -20.19 43.25 27.38
C ALA A 626 -19.54 42.48 26.20
N GLY A 627 -19.51 41.14 26.26
CA GLY A 627 -18.92 40.28 25.24
C GLY A 627 -17.42 40.01 25.40
N LEU A 628 -16.84 40.35 26.55
CA LEU A 628 -15.46 40.06 26.95
C LEU A 628 -15.46 38.92 27.96
N ALA A 629 -15.62 37.69 27.46
CA ALA A 629 -15.77 36.48 28.28
C ALA A 629 -14.40 35.91 28.66
N PHE A 630 -13.68 36.60 29.53
CA PHE A 630 -12.38 36.17 30.03
C PHE A 630 -12.49 34.84 30.80
N GLY A 631 -11.75 33.82 30.38
CA GLY A 631 -11.60 32.56 31.09
C GLY A 631 -10.56 32.64 32.23
N PRO A 632 -10.35 31.54 32.97
CA PRO A 632 -9.57 31.53 34.20
C PRO A 632 -8.18 32.16 34.10
N ALA A 633 -7.45 31.94 33.00
CA ALA A 633 -6.10 32.50 32.84
C ALA A 633 -6.07 34.04 32.78
N PHE A 634 -7.14 34.68 32.31
CA PHE A 634 -7.25 36.14 32.21
C PHE A 634 -7.95 36.80 33.41
N GLN A 635 -8.44 36.00 34.36
CA GLN A 635 -9.12 36.50 35.55
C GLN A 635 -8.14 36.78 36.72
N VAL A 636 -7.17 37.67 36.49
CA VAL A 636 -6.04 37.91 37.42
C VAL A 636 -6.37 38.88 38.56
N LEU A 637 -7.39 39.72 38.41
CA LEU A 637 -7.83 40.67 39.42
C LEU A 637 -8.52 39.98 40.60
N THR A 638 -8.25 40.47 41.81
CA THR A 638 -8.81 39.95 43.08
C THR A 638 -9.74 40.95 43.78
N ALA A 639 -9.48 42.25 43.61
CA ALA A 639 -10.32 43.33 44.14
C ALA A 639 -10.10 44.60 43.33
N LEU A 640 -11.12 45.45 43.22
CA LEU A 640 -11.06 46.74 42.55
C LEU A 640 -11.62 47.83 43.48
N ASP A 641 -10.83 48.85 43.73
CA ASP A 641 -11.20 50.08 44.44
C ASP A 641 -11.28 51.20 43.40
N ILE A 642 -12.41 51.92 43.32
CA ILE A 642 -12.72 52.85 42.23
C ILE A 642 -12.88 54.27 42.76
N GLY A 643 -12.17 55.21 42.12
CA GLY A 643 -12.21 56.64 42.37
C GLY A 643 -12.79 57.43 41.20
N ASP A 644 -12.57 58.74 41.20
CA ASP A 644 -12.99 59.63 40.12
C ASP A 644 -11.96 59.60 38.98
N GLY A 645 -12.32 58.94 37.87
CA GLY A 645 -11.42 58.76 36.72
C GLY A 645 -10.20 57.89 36.99
N GLU A 646 -10.18 57.12 38.09
CA GLU A 646 -9.09 56.21 38.42
C GLU A 646 -9.57 54.93 39.13
N VAL A 647 -8.78 53.86 39.00
CA VAL A 647 -9.04 52.57 39.63
C VAL A 647 -7.74 52.01 40.20
N LEU A 648 -7.79 51.56 41.45
CA LEU A 648 -6.74 50.77 42.08
C LEU A 648 -7.23 49.32 42.18
N ALA A 649 -6.60 48.41 41.46
CA ALA A 649 -6.92 46.99 41.50
C ALA A 649 -5.79 46.18 42.13
N ARG A 650 -6.13 45.07 42.79
CA ARG A 650 -5.17 44.08 43.28
C ARG A 650 -5.16 42.87 42.35
N TYR A 651 -4.00 42.33 42.05
CA TYR A 651 -3.88 41.17 41.17
C TYR A 651 -3.18 40.00 41.85
N ARG A 652 -3.44 38.80 41.32
CA ARG A 652 -2.68 37.57 41.58
C ARG A 652 -2.45 36.85 40.25
N HIS A 653 -1.21 36.44 40.01
CA HIS A 653 -0.84 35.61 38.87
C HIS A 653 0.28 34.65 39.28
N ASP A 654 0.12 33.35 39.04
CA ASP A 654 1.05 32.34 39.57
C ASP A 654 2.43 32.38 38.88
N THR A 655 2.46 32.73 37.59
CA THR A 655 3.67 32.80 36.77
C THR A 655 3.75 34.13 35.99
N PRO A 656 3.96 35.26 36.69
CA PRO A 656 3.86 36.60 36.10
C PRO A 656 4.95 36.90 35.05
N GLY A 657 6.02 36.10 35.01
CA GLY A 657 7.07 36.13 33.99
C GLY A 657 7.54 34.73 33.59
N GLN A 658 8.58 34.68 32.77
CA GLN A 658 9.22 33.52 32.10
C GLN A 658 8.27 32.41 31.59
N PRO A 659 8.21 32.17 30.27
CA PRO A 659 9.15 32.60 29.23
C PRO A 659 8.94 34.04 28.70
N TYR A 660 7.99 34.78 29.28
CA TYR A 660 7.61 36.14 28.85
C TYR A 660 8.37 37.23 29.63
N THR A 661 8.41 38.44 29.08
CA THR A 661 8.84 39.65 29.79
C THR A 661 7.82 40.03 30.86
N VAL A 662 6.54 40.06 30.48
CA VAL A 662 5.39 40.04 31.40
C VAL A 662 4.37 39.10 30.80
N HIS A 663 3.81 38.18 31.60
CA HIS A 663 2.81 37.25 31.10
C HIS A 663 1.64 38.02 30.44
N PRO A 664 1.28 37.72 29.17
CA PRO A 664 0.25 38.49 28.46
C PRO A 664 -1.10 38.57 29.18
N ALA A 665 -1.48 37.54 29.94
CA ALA A 665 -2.70 37.57 30.72
C ALA A 665 -2.65 38.56 31.91
N LEU A 666 -1.48 38.73 32.54
CA LEU A 666 -1.29 39.75 33.58
C LEU A 666 -1.28 41.15 32.98
N LEU A 667 -0.60 41.32 31.84
CA LEU A 667 -0.52 42.62 31.17
C LEU A 667 -1.87 43.06 30.59
N ASP A 668 -2.67 42.13 30.06
CA ASP A 668 -4.07 42.38 29.68
C ASP A 668 -4.94 42.65 30.93
N GLY A 669 -4.70 41.89 32.01
CA GLY A 669 -5.26 42.13 33.33
C GLY A 669 -5.05 43.55 33.85
N ALA A 670 -3.98 44.23 33.43
CA ALA A 670 -3.76 45.64 33.79
C ALA A 670 -4.69 46.62 33.05
N LEU A 671 -5.23 46.22 31.89
CA LEU A 671 -6.20 47.00 31.10
C LEU A 671 -7.62 46.85 31.65
N GLN A 672 -7.95 45.67 32.18
CA GLN A 672 -9.29 45.28 32.61
C GLN A 672 -9.93 46.23 33.65
N PRO A 673 -9.23 46.78 34.68
CA PRO A 673 -9.86 47.64 35.69
C PRO A 673 -10.48 48.91 35.08
N GLY A 674 -9.92 49.41 33.98
CA GLY A 674 -10.46 50.57 33.25
C GLY A 674 -11.87 50.32 32.71
N ALA A 675 -12.27 49.08 32.45
CA ALA A 675 -13.60 48.75 31.96
C ALA A 675 -14.71 49.16 32.93
N VAL A 676 -14.42 49.22 34.25
CA VAL A 676 -15.42 49.69 35.24
C VAL A 676 -15.71 51.19 35.12
N LEU A 677 -14.79 51.97 34.56
CA LEU A 677 -15.00 53.39 34.27
C LEU A 677 -15.91 53.61 33.04
N LEU A 678 -16.22 52.56 32.27
CA LEU A 678 -17.06 52.61 31.07
C LEU A 678 -18.57 52.40 31.36
N GLY A 679 -18.96 52.29 32.64
CA GLY A 679 -20.23 51.74 33.16
C GLY A 679 -21.57 52.18 32.53
N ASP A 680 -21.63 53.25 31.74
CA ASP A 680 -22.85 53.71 31.05
C ASP A 680 -22.87 53.40 29.53
N LEU A 681 -21.73 53.05 28.93
CA LEU A 681 -21.56 52.88 27.47
C LEU A 681 -21.66 51.42 26.99
N ALA A 682 -21.80 50.47 27.90
CA ALA A 682 -21.79 49.02 27.61
C ALA A 682 -23.18 48.38 27.43
N ALA A 683 -24.26 49.16 27.43
CA ALA A 683 -25.66 48.69 27.45
C ALA A 683 -26.17 48.00 26.16
N GLY A 684 -25.30 47.46 25.29
CA GLY A 684 -25.74 46.93 23.98
C GLY A 684 -24.79 45.97 23.26
N GLN A 685 -24.18 45.00 23.97
CA GLN A 685 -23.20 44.05 23.38
C GLN A 685 -22.07 44.74 22.59
N THR A 686 -21.63 45.91 23.05
CA THR A 686 -20.52 46.66 22.48
C THR A 686 -19.27 46.47 23.32
N ALA A 687 -18.24 45.87 22.74
CA ALA A 687 -16.94 45.69 23.39
C ALA A 687 -16.02 46.88 23.10
N PHE A 688 -15.20 47.26 24.08
CA PHE A 688 -14.09 48.20 23.90
C PHE A 688 -12.78 47.40 23.86
N LEU A 689 -12.01 47.56 22.79
CA LEU A 689 -10.75 46.85 22.59
C LEU A 689 -9.60 47.85 22.45
N PRO A 690 -8.38 47.51 22.93
CA PRO A 690 -7.21 48.35 22.70
C PRO A 690 -6.94 48.52 21.20
N SER A 691 -6.62 49.75 20.82
CA SER A 691 -6.37 50.17 19.43
C SER A 691 -4.96 50.75 19.26
N SER A 692 -4.43 51.43 20.27
CA SER A 692 -3.04 51.89 20.25
C SER A 692 -2.50 52.10 21.66
N VAL A 693 -1.18 52.03 21.82
CA VAL A 693 -0.48 52.31 23.08
C VAL A 693 0.66 53.29 22.81
N GLY A 694 0.71 54.37 23.61
CA GLY A 694 1.75 55.38 23.49
C GLY A 694 3.13 54.84 23.83
N ALA A 695 3.28 54.25 25.01
CA ALA A 695 4.51 53.56 25.40
C ALA A 695 4.26 52.42 26.40
N VAL A 696 5.09 51.38 26.35
CA VAL A 696 5.17 50.31 27.35
C VAL A 696 6.59 50.17 27.85
N ARG A 697 6.75 50.13 29.18
CA ARG A 697 8.03 49.98 29.86
C ARG A 697 7.93 48.92 30.93
N VAL A 698 8.92 48.05 31.00
CA VAL A 698 9.04 47.02 32.03
C VAL A 698 10.45 47.11 32.60
N TRP A 699 10.56 47.42 33.89
CA TRP A 699 11.86 47.55 34.57
C TRP A 699 12.26 46.26 35.27
N ASP A 700 11.30 45.59 35.92
CA ASP A 700 11.47 44.32 36.60
C ASP A 700 10.35 43.36 36.20
N GLU A 701 10.61 42.06 36.36
CA GLU A 701 9.57 41.04 36.33
C GLU A 701 8.52 41.32 37.42
N PRO A 702 7.21 41.38 37.10
CA PRO A 702 6.19 41.63 38.10
C PRO A 702 6.14 40.53 39.17
N ALA A 703 5.86 40.90 40.42
CA ALA A 703 5.66 39.94 41.49
C ALA A 703 4.34 39.15 41.29
N PRO A 704 4.19 37.93 41.86
CA PRO A 704 2.95 37.15 41.75
C PRO A 704 1.71 37.84 42.30
N THR A 705 1.89 38.78 43.24
CA THR A 705 0.86 39.66 43.77
C THR A 705 1.31 41.10 43.71
N GLY A 706 0.36 42.02 43.59
CA GLY A 706 0.64 43.44 43.56
C GLY A 706 -0.59 44.27 43.24
N ALA A 707 -0.35 45.52 42.85
CA ALA A 707 -1.40 46.48 42.51
C ALA A 707 -1.27 47.00 41.08
N ILE A 708 -2.42 47.34 40.50
CA ILE A 708 -2.57 48.00 39.20
C ILE A 708 -3.29 49.31 39.46
N HIS A 709 -2.69 50.42 39.05
CA HIS A 709 -3.32 51.74 39.07
C HIS A 709 -3.64 52.18 37.65
N VAL A 710 -4.92 52.36 37.35
CA VAL A 710 -5.43 52.86 36.07
C VAL A 710 -5.93 54.29 36.27
N ARG A 711 -5.52 55.23 35.42
CA ARG A 711 -5.98 56.62 35.41
C ARG A 711 -6.48 57.02 34.03
N GLU A 712 -7.70 57.53 33.95
CA GLU A 712 -8.28 58.07 32.73
C GLU A 712 -7.66 59.42 32.37
N ARG A 713 -7.13 59.51 31.14
CA ARG A 713 -6.56 60.74 30.56
C ARG A 713 -7.61 61.55 29.81
N GLY A 714 -8.59 60.87 29.23
CA GLY A 714 -9.66 61.48 28.45
C GLY A 714 -10.49 60.45 27.72
N ARG A 715 -11.73 60.84 27.39
CA ARG A 715 -12.73 59.98 26.73
C ARG A 715 -13.52 60.72 25.66
N THR A 716 -14.02 59.93 24.73
CA THR A 716 -15.01 60.27 23.72
C THR A 716 -16.03 59.12 23.64
N ASP A 717 -17.11 59.29 22.85
CA ASP A 717 -18.14 58.25 22.67
C ASP A 717 -17.62 56.95 22.03
N HIS A 718 -16.43 56.99 21.41
CA HIS A 718 -15.89 55.87 20.63
C HIS A 718 -14.49 55.45 21.08
N GLU A 719 -13.81 56.23 21.92
CA GLU A 719 -12.44 55.99 22.36
C GLU A 719 -12.19 56.53 23.77
N VAL A 720 -11.48 55.76 24.61
CA VAL A 720 -10.99 56.18 25.93
C VAL A 720 -9.50 55.97 26.03
N CYS A 721 -8.78 56.85 26.75
CA CYS A 721 -7.34 56.79 26.93
C CYS A 721 -6.98 56.62 28.42
N TRP A 722 -6.15 55.62 28.72
CA TRP A 722 -5.70 55.29 30.08
C TRP A 722 -4.17 55.35 30.22
N ASP A 723 -3.69 55.81 31.38
CA ASP A 723 -2.36 55.45 31.87
C ASP A 723 -2.50 54.35 32.91
N ILE A 724 -1.59 53.38 32.88
CA ILE A 724 -1.67 52.19 33.70
C ILE A 724 -0.30 51.93 34.30
N THR A 725 -0.24 51.74 35.61
CA THR A 725 1.00 51.45 36.35
C THR A 725 0.82 50.16 37.14
N LEU A 726 1.73 49.21 36.96
CA LEU A 726 1.79 47.96 37.72
C LEU A 726 2.87 48.08 38.80
N THR A 727 2.56 47.62 40.01
CA THR A 727 3.47 47.61 41.16
C THR A 727 3.45 46.27 41.88
N ASP A 728 4.48 46.00 42.69
CA ASP A 728 4.40 45.01 43.75
C ASP A 728 3.54 45.50 44.93
N ASP A 729 3.43 44.69 45.98
CA ASP A 729 2.66 44.99 47.20
C ASP A 729 3.25 46.17 48.02
N ASP A 730 4.52 46.53 47.79
CA ASP A 730 5.18 47.68 48.42
C ASP A 730 5.04 48.97 47.58
N GLY A 731 4.31 48.91 46.46
CA GLY A 731 4.09 50.05 45.55
C GLY A 731 5.27 50.32 44.61
N ARG A 732 6.30 49.47 44.57
CA ARG A 732 7.43 49.62 43.65
C ARG A 732 6.98 49.32 42.23
N VAL A 733 7.17 50.28 41.33
CA VAL A 733 6.74 50.17 39.92
C VAL A 733 7.54 49.10 39.17
N THR A 734 6.85 48.14 38.57
CA THR A 734 7.42 47.05 37.77
C THR A 734 7.21 47.28 36.27
N ALA A 735 6.02 47.73 35.88
CA ALA A 735 5.68 48.07 34.50
C ALA A 735 4.75 49.29 34.38
N GLN A 736 4.79 49.96 33.24
CA GLN A 736 3.94 51.10 32.92
C GLN A 736 3.46 51.05 31.47
N ILE A 737 2.19 51.37 31.26
CA ILE A 737 1.55 51.53 29.95
C ILE A 737 1.02 52.96 29.88
N ASP A 738 1.62 53.79 29.04
CA ASP A 738 1.21 55.17 28.84
C ASP A 738 0.26 55.29 27.65
N SER A 739 -0.80 56.08 27.81
CA SER A 739 -1.72 56.44 26.73
C SER A 739 -2.27 55.23 25.96
N CYS A 740 -2.77 54.22 26.69
CA CYS A 740 -3.48 53.09 26.13
C CYS A 740 -4.87 53.53 25.66
N ARG A 741 -5.10 53.55 24.35
CA ARG A 741 -6.39 53.92 23.74
C ARG A 741 -7.22 52.69 23.46
N VAL A 742 -8.42 52.63 24.03
CA VAL A 742 -9.42 51.60 23.76
C VAL A 742 -10.56 52.16 22.90
N ARG A 743 -10.99 51.42 21.87
CA ARG A 743 -12.04 51.83 20.92
C ARG A 743 -13.24 50.90 20.94
N ARG A 744 -14.42 51.45 20.68
CA ARG A 744 -15.69 50.72 20.60
C ARG A 744 -15.80 49.91 19.30
N VAL A 745 -16.18 48.63 19.39
CA VAL A 745 -16.36 47.71 18.24
C VAL A 745 -17.77 47.11 18.24
N ALA A 746 -18.43 47.08 17.06
CA ALA A 746 -19.76 46.49 16.86
C ALA A 746 -19.67 45.02 16.40
N ALA A 747 -20.46 44.14 17.01
CA ALA A 747 -20.48 42.72 16.69
C ALA A 747 -21.05 42.46 15.28
N THR A 748 -20.22 41.97 14.36
CA THR A 748 -20.66 41.45 13.07
C THR A 748 -20.49 39.93 13.07
N GLY A 749 -21.60 39.21 13.31
CA GLY A 749 -21.62 37.75 13.29
C GLY A 749 -21.44 37.20 11.87
N ARG A 750 -20.63 36.15 11.71
CA ARG A 750 -20.58 35.38 10.46
C ARG A 750 -20.60 33.87 10.67
N THR A 751 -21.23 33.25 9.67
CA THR A 751 -21.79 31.92 9.50
C THR A 751 -20.78 30.77 9.68
N PRO A 752 -21.14 29.66 10.35
CA PRO A 752 -20.29 28.47 10.39
C PRO A 752 -20.32 27.73 9.05
N VAL A 753 -19.15 27.29 8.59
CA VAL A 753 -19.00 26.47 7.37
C VAL A 753 -18.97 24.99 7.73
N SER A 754 -19.60 24.21 6.86
CA SER A 754 -19.78 22.77 6.87
C SER A 754 -18.49 21.95 6.85
N VAL A 755 -18.48 20.88 7.64
CA VAL A 755 -17.43 19.86 7.67
C VAL A 755 -17.61 18.90 6.49
N HIS A 756 -16.57 18.72 5.68
CA HIS A 756 -16.48 17.61 4.73
C HIS A 756 -15.56 16.52 5.29
N HIS A 757 -16.12 15.33 5.49
CA HIS A 757 -15.36 14.13 5.86
C HIS A 757 -14.76 13.51 4.59
N THR A 758 -13.43 13.43 4.52
CA THR A 758 -12.71 12.79 3.41
C THR A 758 -12.11 11.47 3.88
N GLU A 759 -12.67 10.35 3.41
CA GLU A 759 -12.10 9.01 3.57
C GLU A 759 -11.31 8.63 2.32
N LEU A 760 -10.05 8.22 2.49
CA LEU A 760 -9.27 7.61 1.42
C LEU A 760 -9.78 6.18 1.16
N ARG A 761 -10.30 5.95 -0.05
CA ARG A 761 -10.68 4.61 -0.53
C ARG A 761 -9.85 4.26 -1.76
N ALA A 762 -9.52 2.98 -1.90
CA ALA A 762 -8.80 2.49 -3.08
C ALA A 762 -9.61 2.79 -4.35
N ALA A 763 -9.04 3.59 -5.25
CA ALA A 763 -9.59 3.86 -6.57
C ALA A 763 -8.84 3.05 -7.63
N PRO A 764 -9.51 2.53 -8.66
CA PRO A 764 -8.83 1.91 -9.79
C PRO A 764 -7.99 2.96 -10.53
N HIS A 765 -6.87 2.52 -11.12
CA HIS A 765 -6.06 3.36 -12.00
C HIS A 765 -6.90 3.85 -13.17
N LEU A 766 -6.85 5.16 -13.47
CA LEU A 766 -7.61 5.83 -14.54
C LEU A 766 -7.39 5.19 -15.92
N ASP A 767 -6.26 4.52 -16.11
CA ASP A 767 -5.83 3.99 -17.41
C ASP A 767 -6.08 2.47 -17.55
N ARG A 768 -6.75 1.83 -16.58
CA ARG A 768 -7.01 0.38 -16.59
C ARG A 768 -8.49 0.06 -16.38
N PRO A 769 -9.18 -0.57 -17.35
CA PRO A 769 -10.51 -1.09 -17.15
C PRO A 769 -10.50 -2.14 -16.04
N ALA A 770 -11.24 -1.89 -14.96
CA ALA A 770 -11.53 -2.88 -13.93
C ALA A 770 -12.97 -3.37 -14.10
N ALA A 771 -13.19 -4.68 -13.94
CA ALA A 771 -14.54 -5.21 -13.87
C ALA A 771 -15.27 -4.57 -12.66
N PRO A 772 -16.58 -4.29 -12.75
CA PRO A 772 -17.36 -3.78 -11.62
C PRO A 772 -17.12 -4.66 -10.40
N SER A 773 -16.77 -4.04 -9.27
CA SER A 773 -16.56 -4.72 -7.99
C SER A 773 -17.71 -5.70 -7.74
N PRO A 774 -17.45 -7.00 -7.52
CA PRO A 774 -18.49 -7.98 -7.28
C PRO A 774 -18.90 -7.84 -5.81
N LEU A 775 -19.46 -6.68 -5.44
CA LEU A 775 -20.17 -6.60 -4.19
C LEU A 775 -21.29 -7.64 -4.26
N PRO A 776 -21.44 -8.50 -3.24
CA PRO A 776 -22.56 -9.40 -3.18
C PRO A 776 -23.84 -8.57 -3.29
N SER A 777 -24.86 -9.09 -3.99
CA SER A 777 -26.14 -8.39 -4.05
C SER A 777 -26.63 -8.05 -2.64
N PRO A 778 -27.40 -6.97 -2.45
CA PRO A 778 -27.96 -6.63 -1.14
C PRO A 778 -28.66 -7.82 -0.46
N ARG A 779 -29.26 -8.71 -1.26
CA ARG A 779 -29.82 -9.99 -0.81
C ARG A 779 -28.78 -10.92 -0.18
N ARG A 780 -27.64 -11.15 -0.83
CA ARG A 780 -26.53 -11.96 -0.29
C ARG A 780 -25.93 -11.36 0.98
N ILE A 781 -25.83 -10.03 1.05
CA ILE A 781 -25.39 -9.34 2.26
C ILE A 781 -26.40 -9.56 3.39
N GLY A 782 -27.69 -9.43 3.11
CA GLY A 782 -28.76 -9.71 4.06
C GLY A 782 -28.76 -11.16 4.56
N GLU A 783 -28.60 -12.14 3.67
CA GLU A 783 -28.49 -13.57 4.01
C GLU A 783 -27.27 -13.85 4.90
N ALA A 784 -26.10 -13.28 4.57
CA ALA A 784 -24.88 -13.45 5.36
C ALA A 784 -24.95 -12.74 6.74
N ALA A 785 -25.67 -11.62 6.82
CA ALA A 785 -25.84 -10.87 8.06
C ALA A 785 -27.00 -11.37 8.94
N ALA A 786 -27.86 -12.27 8.43
CA ALA A 786 -29.10 -12.69 9.08
C ALA A 786 -28.88 -13.13 10.53
N ALA A 787 -27.94 -14.05 10.79
CA ALA A 787 -27.66 -14.54 12.13
C ALA A 787 -27.17 -13.46 13.12
N ARG A 788 -26.50 -12.41 12.62
CA ARG A 788 -26.07 -11.28 13.45
C ARG A 788 -27.21 -10.29 13.67
N ILE A 789 -28.02 -10.02 12.65
CA ILE A 789 -29.23 -9.20 12.75
C ILE A 789 -30.21 -9.83 13.75
N ASP A 790 -30.42 -11.15 13.68
CA ASP A 790 -31.32 -11.88 14.58
C ASP A 790 -30.84 -11.85 16.03
N ARG A 791 -29.51 -11.99 16.25
CA ARG A 791 -28.91 -11.79 17.58
C ARG A 791 -29.15 -10.38 18.12
N LEU A 792 -28.84 -9.36 17.32
CA LEU A 792 -29.03 -7.96 17.71
C LEU A 792 -30.50 -7.64 17.97
N ARG A 793 -31.43 -8.21 17.21
CA ARG A 793 -32.88 -8.09 17.43
C ARG A 793 -33.33 -8.79 18.72
N ALA A 794 -32.74 -9.93 19.07
CA ALA A 794 -33.03 -10.64 20.31
C ALA A 794 -32.45 -9.93 21.55
N GLU A 795 -31.34 -9.19 21.37
CA GLU A 795 -30.68 -8.38 22.41
C GLU A 795 -31.36 -7.01 22.61
N LEU A 796 -32.22 -6.57 21.66
CA LEU A 796 -33.00 -5.34 21.83
C LEU A 796 -34.02 -5.51 22.97
N PRO A 797 -34.10 -4.59 23.94
CA PRO A 797 -35.10 -4.64 25.00
C PRO A 797 -36.52 -4.76 24.43
N ASP A 798 -37.34 -5.65 25.01
CA ASP A 798 -38.68 -6.03 24.52
C ASP A 798 -39.63 -4.81 24.32
N HIS A 799 -39.33 -3.70 24.99
CA HIS A 799 -40.03 -2.42 24.86
C HIS A 799 -39.84 -1.76 23.49
N CYS A 800 -38.65 -1.82 22.89
CA CYS A 800 -38.37 -1.25 21.56
C CYS A 800 -38.97 -2.10 20.44
N GLY A 801 -38.90 -3.43 20.57
CA GLY A 801 -39.45 -4.35 19.57
C GLY A 801 -40.99 -4.29 19.47
N LYS A 802 -41.70 -4.08 20.58
CA LYS A 802 -43.15 -3.84 20.58
C LYS A 802 -43.50 -2.44 20.07
N ALA A 803 -42.75 -1.42 20.48
CA ALA A 803 -42.98 -0.04 20.08
C ALA A 803 -42.69 0.26 18.60
N MET A 804 -41.85 -0.53 17.91
CA MET A 804 -41.61 -0.41 16.46
C MET A 804 -42.62 -1.20 15.60
N ARG A 805 -43.09 -2.36 16.08
CA ARG A 805 -44.06 -3.20 15.34
C ARG A 805 -45.46 -2.59 15.30
N MET A 806 -45.85 -1.91 16.37
CA MET A 806 -47.20 -1.38 16.54
C MET A 806 -47.52 -0.18 15.62
N PRO A 807 -46.67 0.87 15.51
CA PRO A 807 -46.83 1.94 14.51
C PRO A 807 -46.97 1.42 13.08
N HIS A 808 -46.16 0.43 12.72
CA HIS A 808 -46.24 -0.23 11.43
C HIS A 808 -47.62 -0.89 11.21
N GLU A 809 -48.10 -1.67 12.19
CA GLU A 809 -49.43 -2.29 12.10
C GLU A 809 -50.56 -1.25 12.00
N VAL A 810 -50.51 -0.16 12.78
CA VAL A 810 -51.48 0.94 12.73
C VAL A 810 -51.49 1.58 11.35
N PHE A 811 -50.31 1.87 10.81
CA PHE A 811 -50.16 2.48 9.49
C PHE A 811 -50.70 1.58 8.37
N VAL A 812 -50.37 0.29 8.39
CA VAL A 812 -50.85 -0.68 7.39
C VAL A 812 -52.38 -0.85 7.48
N ARG A 813 -52.95 -0.93 8.68
CA ARG A 813 -54.42 -0.97 8.87
C ARG A 813 -55.11 0.29 8.36
N ARG A 814 -54.57 1.47 8.66
CA ARG A 814 -55.10 2.75 8.18
C ARG A 814 -55.03 2.88 6.67
N THR A 815 -53.93 2.40 6.09
CA THR A 815 -53.76 2.30 4.63
C THR A 815 -54.83 1.38 4.03
N ALA A 816 -55.11 0.23 4.65
CA ALA A 816 -56.13 -0.70 4.16
C ALA A 816 -57.54 -0.08 4.20
N THR A 817 -57.87 0.66 5.27
CA THR A 817 -59.13 1.41 5.36
C THR A 817 -59.21 2.54 4.33
N ALA A 818 -58.11 3.25 4.07
CA ALA A 818 -58.06 4.30 3.04
C ALA A 818 -58.24 3.71 1.63
N ILE A 819 -57.63 2.56 1.34
CA ILE A 819 -57.85 1.82 0.08
C ILE A 819 -59.32 1.40 -0.04
N ALA A 820 -59.93 0.89 1.04
CA ALA A 820 -61.35 0.53 1.04
C ALA A 820 -62.26 1.72 0.74
N ALA A 821 -61.91 2.92 1.21
CA ALA A 821 -62.67 4.16 0.97
C ALA A 821 -62.44 4.76 -0.44
N LEU A 822 -61.36 4.37 -1.11
CA LEU A 822 -61.12 4.72 -2.51
C LEU A 822 -61.95 3.86 -3.46
N LEU A 823 -62.03 2.57 -3.18
CA LEU A 823 -62.67 1.60 -4.08
C LEU A 823 -64.20 1.77 -4.09
N PRO A 824 -64.84 1.77 -5.29
CA PRO A 824 -66.30 1.78 -5.40
C PRO A 824 -66.96 0.55 -4.74
N ASP A 825 -66.28 -0.60 -4.82
CA ASP A 825 -66.61 -1.82 -4.10
C ASP A 825 -65.34 -2.36 -3.41
N PRO A 826 -65.19 -2.18 -2.09
CA PRO A 826 -63.99 -2.63 -1.36
C PRO A 826 -63.88 -4.16 -1.26
N THR A 827 -64.91 -4.92 -1.63
CA THR A 827 -64.92 -6.39 -1.59
C THR A 827 -64.50 -7.03 -2.91
N ALA A 828 -64.43 -6.25 -3.99
CA ALA A 828 -63.99 -6.71 -5.31
C ALA A 828 -62.46 -6.77 -5.42
N PRO A 829 -61.90 -7.68 -6.26
CA PRO A 829 -60.49 -7.67 -6.58
C PRO A 829 -60.07 -6.38 -7.31
N PHE A 830 -58.96 -5.79 -6.89
CA PHE A 830 -58.40 -4.57 -7.48
C PHE A 830 -56.91 -4.74 -7.81
N ALA A 831 -56.45 -4.02 -8.81
CA ALA A 831 -55.04 -3.78 -9.11
C ALA A 831 -54.63 -2.36 -8.68
N LEU A 832 -53.35 -2.03 -8.74
CA LEU A 832 -52.87 -0.70 -8.37
C LEU A 832 -53.41 0.38 -9.31
N GLU A 833 -53.59 0.04 -10.58
CA GLU A 833 -54.17 0.90 -11.60
C GLU A 833 -55.63 1.25 -11.29
N ASP A 834 -56.37 0.32 -10.67
CA ASP A 834 -57.76 0.53 -10.24
C ASP A 834 -57.82 1.58 -9.11
N LEU A 835 -56.81 1.66 -8.23
CA LEU A 835 -56.73 2.68 -7.19
C LEU A 835 -56.43 4.06 -7.76
N VAL A 836 -55.56 4.14 -8.76
CA VAL A 836 -55.27 5.39 -9.47
C VAL A 836 -56.52 5.86 -10.23
N ALA A 837 -57.22 4.95 -10.90
CA ALA A 837 -58.50 5.24 -11.56
C ALA A 837 -59.58 5.69 -10.55
N ALA A 838 -59.56 5.18 -9.32
CA ALA A 838 -60.42 5.59 -8.22
C ALA A 838 -60.00 6.91 -7.54
N GLY A 839 -58.98 7.60 -8.07
CA GLY A 839 -58.58 8.95 -7.64
C GLY A 839 -57.34 9.00 -6.76
N ALA A 840 -56.59 7.91 -6.59
CA ALA A 840 -55.28 7.97 -5.94
C ALA A 840 -54.22 8.58 -6.89
N LEU A 841 -53.31 9.39 -6.36
CA LEU A 841 -52.20 9.95 -7.13
C LEU A 841 -51.19 8.87 -7.51
N GLU A 842 -50.78 8.86 -8.77
CA GLU A 842 -49.83 7.89 -9.34
C GLU A 842 -48.49 7.85 -8.59
N LYS A 843 -48.05 8.97 -8.01
CA LYS A 843 -46.82 9.05 -7.20
C LYS A 843 -46.83 8.09 -5.99
N HIS A 844 -48.00 7.67 -5.51
CA HIS A 844 -48.14 6.77 -4.36
C HIS A 844 -48.18 5.28 -4.73
N THR A 845 -48.21 4.93 -6.02
CA THR A 845 -48.34 3.54 -6.49
C THR A 845 -47.21 2.65 -5.98
N ARG A 846 -45.97 3.17 -5.93
CA ARG A 846 -44.81 2.44 -5.39
C ARG A 846 -44.93 2.16 -3.89
N LEU A 847 -45.47 3.10 -3.11
CA LEU A 847 -45.71 2.91 -1.69
C LEU A 847 -46.79 1.86 -1.46
N LEU A 848 -47.91 1.94 -2.19
CA LEU A 848 -49.01 0.98 -2.10
C LEU A 848 -48.56 -0.44 -2.47
N ALA A 849 -47.73 -0.58 -3.50
CA ALA A 849 -47.13 -1.86 -3.89
C ALA A 849 -46.31 -2.51 -2.76
N LEU A 850 -45.63 -1.71 -1.94
CA LEU A 850 -44.85 -2.20 -0.80
C LEU A 850 -45.73 -2.57 0.40
N LEU A 851 -46.88 -1.91 0.57
CA LEU A 851 -47.78 -2.12 1.71
C LEU A 851 -48.73 -3.30 1.51
N LEU A 852 -49.10 -3.66 0.28
CA LEU A 852 -50.01 -4.77 0.00
C LEU A 852 -49.53 -6.14 0.56
N PRO A 853 -48.24 -6.54 0.39
CA PRO A 853 -47.72 -7.73 1.06
C PRO A 853 -47.75 -7.65 2.59
N GLU A 854 -47.57 -6.46 3.18
CA GLU A 854 -47.69 -6.27 4.63
C GLU A 854 -49.14 -6.36 5.10
N MET A 855 -50.11 -5.89 4.30
CA MET A 855 -51.53 -6.09 4.56
C MET A 855 -51.91 -7.57 4.54
N GLU A 856 -51.35 -8.34 3.62
CA GLU A 856 -51.57 -9.79 3.54
C GLU A 856 -51.04 -10.51 4.79
N LYS A 857 -49.83 -10.14 5.27
CA LYS A 857 -49.29 -10.67 6.54
C LYS A 857 -50.18 -10.38 7.75
N LEU A 858 -50.90 -9.26 7.73
CA LEU A 858 -51.85 -8.87 8.79
C LEU A 858 -53.28 -9.38 8.56
N GLY A 859 -53.53 -10.13 7.49
CA GLY A 859 -54.85 -10.66 7.13
C GLY A 859 -55.86 -9.59 6.69
N LEU A 860 -55.37 -8.42 6.23
CA LEU A 860 -56.19 -7.29 5.77
C LEU A 860 -56.46 -7.33 4.27
N ALA A 861 -55.59 -8.02 3.52
CA ALA A 861 -55.75 -8.26 2.09
C ALA A 861 -55.35 -9.70 1.78
N GLY A 862 -55.75 -10.21 0.63
CA GLY A 862 -55.26 -11.46 0.06
C GLY A 862 -55.02 -11.31 -1.43
N THR A 863 -54.14 -12.16 -1.96
CA THR A 863 -53.91 -12.24 -3.41
C THR A 863 -55.03 -13.03 -4.07
N ASP A 864 -55.75 -12.41 -5.00
CA ASP A 864 -56.82 -13.07 -5.79
C ASP A 864 -56.25 -13.73 -7.05
N ALA A 865 -55.38 -13.00 -7.75
CA ALA A 865 -54.62 -13.44 -8.92
C ALA A 865 -53.29 -12.65 -8.97
N PRO A 866 -52.29 -13.05 -9.78
CA PRO A 866 -51.04 -12.29 -9.89
C PRO A 866 -51.31 -10.82 -10.24
N GLY A 867 -50.91 -9.92 -9.34
CA GLY A 867 -51.12 -8.47 -9.48
C GLY A 867 -52.51 -7.96 -9.06
N ARG A 868 -53.44 -8.83 -8.65
CA ARG A 868 -54.76 -8.45 -8.12
C ARG A 868 -54.94 -8.85 -6.67
N TRP A 869 -55.42 -7.91 -5.88
CA TRP A 869 -55.59 -8.00 -4.44
C TRP A 869 -57.06 -7.88 -4.08
N ARG A 870 -57.46 -8.49 -2.97
CA ARG A 870 -58.80 -8.35 -2.41
C ARG A 870 -58.68 -7.99 -0.94
N LEU A 871 -59.38 -6.94 -0.50
CA LEU A 871 -59.43 -6.61 0.92
C LEU A 871 -60.30 -7.63 1.67
N THR A 872 -59.91 -7.94 2.90
CA THR A 872 -60.73 -8.76 3.80
C THR A 872 -61.71 -7.86 4.55
N SER A 873 -62.75 -8.46 5.14
CA SER A 873 -63.67 -7.72 6.03
C SER A 873 -62.98 -7.08 7.23
N ALA A 874 -61.77 -7.53 7.59
CA ALA A 874 -60.96 -6.93 8.65
C ALA A 874 -60.35 -5.58 8.26
N ALA A 875 -60.23 -5.26 6.96
CA ALA A 875 -59.75 -3.96 6.47
C ALA A 875 -60.79 -2.84 6.65
N THR A 876 -62.08 -3.19 6.68
CA THR A 876 -63.20 -2.25 6.78
C THR A 876 -63.67 -2.00 8.22
N VAL A 877 -63.22 -2.82 9.19
CA VAL A 877 -63.51 -2.62 10.61
C VAL A 877 -62.54 -1.59 11.17
N GLY A 878 -63.06 -0.46 11.63
CA GLY A 878 -62.27 0.64 12.20
C GLY A 878 -61.31 0.19 13.31
N HIS A 879 -60.17 0.89 13.39
CA HIS A 879 -59.06 0.64 14.30
C HIS A 879 -59.47 0.61 15.80
N ARG A 880 -58.93 -0.32 16.62
CA ARG A 880 -59.11 -0.39 18.10
C ARG A 880 -58.71 0.93 18.79
N PRO A 881 -59.22 1.35 19.94
CA PRO A 881 -58.79 2.63 20.53
C PRO A 881 -57.26 2.71 20.78
N LEU A 882 -56.60 3.72 20.19
CA LEU A 882 -55.15 4.03 20.33
C LEU A 882 -54.74 4.33 21.79
N SER A 883 -55.70 4.55 22.67
CA SER A 883 -55.47 4.78 24.09
C SER A 883 -54.85 3.58 24.81
N GLY A 884 -55.17 2.35 24.40
CA GLY A 884 -54.53 1.14 24.95
C GLY A 884 -53.05 1.02 24.57
N LEU A 885 -52.67 1.61 23.43
CA LEU A 885 -51.31 1.61 22.89
C LEU A 885 -50.40 2.59 23.62
N ALA A 886 -50.89 3.82 23.85
CA ALA A 886 -50.18 4.81 24.65
C ALA A 886 -49.95 4.32 26.09
N ALA A 887 -50.89 3.54 26.66
CA ALA A 887 -50.74 2.94 27.98
C ALA A 887 -49.68 1.82 28.04
N ALA A 888 -49.54 1.03 26.97
CA ALA A 888 -48.58 -0.08 26.90
C ALA A 888 -47.14 0.37 26.60
N ALA A 889 -46.96 1.54 25.98
CA ALA A 889 -45.64 2.12 25.67
C ALA A 889 -45.63 3.65 25.88
N PRO A 890 -45.63 4.13 27.15
CA PRO A 890 -45.79 5.56 27.46
C PRO A 890 -44.69 6.45 26.86
N GLY A 891 -43.46 5.94 26.77
CA GLY A 891 -42.32 6.64 26.16
C GLY A 891 -42.43 6.84 24.63
N TRP A 892 -43.44 6.24 23.99
CA TRP A 892 -43.72 6.40 22.55
C TRP A 892 -45.04 7.14 22.31
N SER A 893 -45.64 7.70 23.35
CA SER A 893 -46.94 8.38 23.29
C SER A 893 -46.98 9.53 22.28
N ALA A 894 -45.90 10.32 22.16
CA ALA A 894 -45.79 11.38 21.16
C ALA A 894 -45.81 10.82 19.73
N ALA A 895 -45.02 9.78 19.45
CA ALA A 895 -44.99 9.09 18.15
C ALA A 895 -46.33 8.44 17.78
N ILE A 896 -46.96 7.77 18.75
CA ILE A 896 -48.26 7.12 18.56
C ILE A 896 -49.35 8.17 18.28
N SER A 897 -49.32 9.31 18.97
CA SER A 897 -50.29 10.40 18.78
C SER A 897 -50.12 11.09 17.42
N LEU A 898 -48.86 11.33 17.01
CA LEU A 898 -48.57 11.90 15.70
C LEU A 898 -49.01 10.95 14.58
N LEU A 899 -48.65 9.67 14.67
CA LEU A 899 -49.07 8.66 13.70
C LEU A 899 -50.59 8.55 13.61
N ALA A 900 -51.27 8.52 14.76
CA ALA A 900 -52.72 8.46 14.84
C ALA A 900 -53.40 9.62 14.10
N ARG A 901 -52.89 10.84 14.30
CA ARG A 901 -53.40 12.06 13.69
C ARG A 901 -53.13 12.07 12.20
N GLN A 902 -51.89 11.80 11.78
CA GLN A 902 -51.49 11.85 10.37
C GLN A 902 -52.13 10.73 9.54
N SER A 903 -52.19 9.51 10.08
CA SER A 903 -52.79 8.37 9.37
C SER A 903 -54.31 8.50 9.17
N ALA A 904 -54.99 9.39 9.90
CA ALA A 904 -56.40 9.69 9.66
C ALA A 904 -56.63 10.46 8.36
N HIS A 905 -55.63 11.21 7.90
CA HIS A 905 -55.69 11.98 6.65
C HIS A 905 -55.15 11.19 5.44
N PHE A 906 -54.81 9.91 5.62
CA PHE A 906 -54.10 9.15 4.59
C PHE A 906 -54.91 8.98 3.30
N GLU A 907 -56.24 8.83 3.39
CA GLU A 907 -57.10 8.84 2.20
C GLU A 907 -57.04 10.16 1.43
N ALA A 908 -57.11 11.30 2.15
CA ALA A 908 -57.01 12.62 1.56
C ALA A 908 -55.63 12.86 0.92
N LEU A 909 -54.57 12.38 1.57
CA LEU A 909 -53.20 12.40 1.03
C LEU A 909 -53.06 11.55 -0.24
N LEU A 910 -53.64 10.34 -0.26
CA LEU A 910 -53.65 9.50 -1.46
C LEU A 910 -54.34 10.19 -2.63
N ARG A 911 -55.41 10.97 -2.38
CA ARG A 911 -56.13 11.74 -3.41
C ARG A 911 -55.48 13.08 -3.78
N GLY A 912 -54.51 13.55 -2.99
CA GLY A 912 -54.00 14.92 -3.09
C GLY A 912 -54.97 15.99 -2.59
N ALA A 913 -56.01 15.60 -1.84
CA ALA A 913 -56.99 16.50 -1.23
C ALA A 913 -56.50 17.14 0.09
N ALA A 914 -55.33 16.72 0.58
CA ALA A 914 -54.62 17.34 1.68
C ALA A 914 -53.15 17.47 1.31
N ASP A 915 -52.53 18.59 1.71
CA ASP A 915 -51.11 18.81 1.57
C ASP A 915 -50.37 18.29 2.83
N PRO A 916 -49.32 17.46 2.68
CA PRO A 916 -48.60 16.92 3.83
C PRO A 916 -47.86 17.98 4.64
N ASP A 917 -47.37 19.05 4.01
CA ASP A 917 -46.67 20.14 4.70
C ASP A 917 -47.67 20.98 5.51
N GLU A 918 -48.87 21.22 4.97
CA GLU A 918 -49.96 21.89 5.71
C GLU A 918 -50.44 21.06 6.91
N LEU A 919 -50.56 19.74 6.77
CA LEU A 919 -50.94 18.85 7.86
C LEU A 919 -49.91 18.82 9.00
N LEU A 920 -48.64 19.04 8.68
CA LEU A 920 -47.54 19.14 9.63
C LEU A 920 -47.41 20.54 10.25
N ALA A 921 -47.75 21.58 9.49
CA ALA A 921 -47.68 22.99 9.91
C ALA A 921 -48.86 23.46 10.78
N ASP A 922 -49.96 22.69 10.83
CA ASP A 922 -51.06 22.92 11.78
C ASP A 922 -50.52 23.06 13.21
N SER A 923 -50.89 24.12 13.94
CA SER A 923 -50.27 24.49 15.22
C SER A 923 -50.30 23.37 16.26
N HIS A 924 -51.36 22.56 16.25
CA HIS A 924 -51.50 21.39 17.11
C HIS A 924 -50.67 20.19 16.65
N THR A 925 -50.41 20.04 15.34
CA THR A 925 -49.48 19.03 14.82
C THR A 925 -48.04 19.44 15.03
N ALA A 926 -47.69 20.70 14.82
CA ALA A 926 -46.34 21.24 15.04
C ALA A 926 -45.86 20.98 16.48
N GLN A 927 -46.74 21.20 17.47
CA GLN A 927 -46.45 20.86 18.86
C GLN A 927 -46.28 19.34 19.09
N ALA A 928 -47.04 18.49 18.38
CA ALA A 928 -46.86 17.05 18.44
C ALA A 928 -45.56 16.58 17.78
N VAL A 929 -45.06 17.30 16.77
CA VAL A 929 -43.76 17.08 16.12
C VAL A 929 -42.62 17.53 17.04
N GLU A 930 -42.74 18.66 17.73
CA GLU A 930 -41.78 19.07 18.76
C GLU A 930 -41.69 18.02 19.87
N HIS A 931 -42.84 17.60 20.42
CA HIS A 931 -42.88 16.52 21.42
C HIS A 931 -42.34 15.18 20.90
N PHE A 932 -42.48 14.90 19.61
CA PHE A 932 -41.87 13.73 18.98
C PHE A 932 -40.34 13.82 19.11
N TYR A 933 -39.72 14.93 18.71
CA TYR A 933 -38.27 15.10 18.81
C TYR A 933 -37.77 15.18 20.26
N ASP A 934 -38.53 15.80 21.17
CA ASP A 934 -38.12 16.01 22.56
C ASP A 934 -38.23 14.75 23.42
N LEU A 935 -39.25 13.92 23.19
CA LEU A 935 -39.61 12.83 24.10
C LEU A 935 -39.24 11.43 23.58
N LEU A 936 -38.91 11.28 22.30
CA LEU A 936 -38.53 9.96 21.77
C LEU A 936 -37.17 9.49 22.31
N PRO A 937 -37.08 8.26 22.85
CA PRO A 937 -35.85 7.77 23.46
C PRO A 937 -34.62 7.72 22.53
N HIS A 938 -34.82 7.72 21.21
CA HIS A 938 -33.75 7.58 20.22
C HIS A 938 -33.44 8.86 19.42
N THR A 939 -34.21 9.93 19.60
CA THR A 939 -33.90 11.27 19.05
C THR A 939 -32.97 12.07 19.97
N ARG A 940 -32.71 11.55 21.19
CA ARG A 940 -31.80 12.14 22.19
C ARG A 940 -30.33 11.67 22.06
N PHE A 941 -29.97 10.99 20.96
CA PHE A 941 -28.62 10.51 20.69
C PHE A 941 -28.12 10.96 19.32
#